data_AF-A0A8W8JEC7-F1
#
_entry.id   AF-A0A8W8JEC7-F1
#
_cell.length_a   1.000
_cell.length_b   1.000
_cell.length_c   1.000
_cell.angle_alpha   90.00
_cell.angle_beta   90.00
_cell.angle_gamma   90.00
#
_symmetry.space_group_name_H-M   'P 1'
#
loop_
_entity.id
_entity.type
_entity.pdbx_description
1 polymer ?
#
loop_
_entity_poly.entity_id
_entity_poly.type
_entity_poly.pdbx_seq_one_letter_code
_entity_poly.pdbx_strand_id
1 'polypeptide(L)'
;MSSQSSELSERISSLMSEKKKAEEKEKELTLEIQKVKDTVIRLEKSKSHVELELDTYKRKLDTEINSHKETIQRFNADKKDILLSKEEARTSAINDIQNKLDQEKTARASAENQLLAAEKEKSGLKVDLLQMTQQVTAVQNELKNEKEKSKNYSLQVEQEIQRRNLMQGDFKTQTHDLSRYKNMEKQLNKEISDLKEEKRSLEEELRKIREDLSINELQMKELQDQLEAEQYFSSLYRTQVKELKEDVEEKGKQYQDAVTDLESVQQDKESFAAQLQLAMAKADSENLARSIAEEQLTDVEKEKTVLELEIKELMNRHKTEISKKEHLIQIMEDSKREYSKEIEELTAEKNDLNSRLQKLSEDLRQVQSQSGGSSSEIEKLKKNLEEEKLKKIQAVNKLAEIMNRKEYSSKKSGKNNAADQALKKKEKEMRKLQQDLHMEKEKYNKMVEKLGRDLSETQAALFEEGQQKGKLQMELDAKESEIEQLRQKLAVSDNVSINSSHLEDGDVSLTSASPSDIHMEGWLAVPNKQNIKKYGWKKQYVVVSSKKVLFYNSEADRQNVSDPVLVLDIESLFHVRPVTQGDVYRADSKDIPRIFQVLYATEGENRRPEEIGHDMSAQDKSAVEMHKGHEFVPIHYRTPTTCDSCNKPVWHMLHPPQALECRRCHTKAHKDHLDKNEEFVGYCKVNYDQNIQAKEMLLLADTSEKQKVWIQHLSKKISRKGFASSGTAGPTRNTRQYASFGIQARQSNARSSSTLPSNSRPS
;
A
#
# COMPACT_ATOMS: atom_id res chain seq x y z
N MET A 1 -54.44 -31.38 110.15
CA MET A 1 -54.31 -31.09 108.70
C MET A 1 -55.43 -30.20 108.20
N SER A 2 -56.50 -30.70 107.57
CA SER A 2 -57.39 -29.86 106.72
C SER A 2 -58.01 -28.64 107.41
N SER A 3 -58.68 -28.79 108.56
CA SER A 3 -59.35 -27.68 109.26
C SER A 3 -58.40 -26.53 109.64
N GLN A 4 -57.12 -26.83 109.87
CA GLN A 4 -56.09 -25.86 110.26
C GLN A 4 -55.73 -24.87 109.14
N SER A 5 -56.18 -25.11 107.90
CA SER A 5 -55.98 -24.15 106.80
C SER A 5 -57.07 -23.08 106.74
N SER A 6 -58.33 -23.43 107.05
CA SER A 6 -59.44 -22.45 107.18
C SER A 6 -59.29 -21.60 108.45
N GLU A 7 -58.84 -22.25 109.53
CA GLU A 7 -58.37 -21.65 110.78
C GLU A 7 -57.36 -20.51 110.52
N LEU A 8 -56.48 -20.67 109.51
CA LEU A 8 -55.60 -19.62 108.98
C LEU A 8 -56.35 -18.35 108.53
N SER A 9 -57.18 -18.47 107.49
CA SER A 9 -57.69 -17.28 106.77
C SER A 9 -58.70 -16.46 107.58
N GLU A 10 -59.64 -17.09 108.28
CA GLU A 10 -60.61 -16.35 109.11
C GLU A 10 -59.95 -15.69 110.31
N ARG A 11 -58.95 -16.36 110.94
CA ARG A 11 -58.17 -15.75 112.02
C ARG A 11 -57.34 -14.57 111.54
N ILE A 12 -56.70 -14.68 110.37
CA ILE A 12 -55.97 -13.56 109.74
C ILE A 12 -56.92 -12.42 109.39
N SER A 13 -58.13 -12.70 108.89
CA SER A 13 -59.13 -11.66 108.59
C SER A 13 -59.62 -10.95 109.87
N SER A 14 -59.90 -11.68 110.95
CA SER A 14 -60.24 -11.08 112.26
C SER A 14 -59.09 -10.22 112.77
N LEU A 15 -57.86 -10.73 112.75
CA LEU A 15 -56.67 -10.01 113.19
C LEU A 15 -56.37 -8.77 112.33
N MET A 16 -56.67 -8.79 111.02
CA MET A 16 -56.59 -7.61 110.14
C MET A 16 -57.65 -6.57 110.49
N SER A 17 -58.89 -6.97 110.82
CA SER A 17 -59.92 -6.05 111.29
C SER A 17 -59.63 -5.51 112.70
N GLU A 18 -59.06 -6.32 113.59
CA GLU A 18 -58.63 -5.91 114.93
C GLU A 18 -57.44 -4.96 114.85
N LYS A 19 -56.45 -5.24 114.00
CA LYS A 19 -55.34 -4.33 113.69
C LYS A 19 -55.86 -2.99 113.18
N LYS A 20 -56.77 -2.97 112.19
CA LYS A 20 -57.32 -1.72 111.67
C LYS A 20 -58.06 -0.92 112.77
N LYS A 21 -58.87 -1.59 113.60
CA LYS A 21 -59.54 -0.96 114.75
C LYS A 21 -58.54 -0.45 115.79
N ALA A 22 -57.40 -1.13 115.98
CA ALA A 22 -56.31 -0.66 116.83
C ALA A 22 -55.64 0.59 116.25
N GLU A 23 -55.32 0.63 114.95
CA GLU A 23 -54.74 1.80 114.26
C GLU A 23 -55.69 3.02 114.26
N GLU A 24 -57.00 2.81 114.12
CA GLU A 24 -58.01 3.88 114.21
C GLU A 24 -58.12 4.40 115.66
N LYS A 25 -58.14 3.50 116.65
CA LYS A 25 -58.17 3.86 118.08
C LYS A 25 -56.86 4.48 118.57
N GLU A 26 -55.72 4.09 118.01
CA GLU A 26 -54.41 4.70 118.26
C GLU A 26 -54.39 6.15 117.74
N LYS A 27 -54.98 6.43 116.58
CA LYS A 27 -55.15 7.81 116.07
C LYS A 27 -56.07 8.65 116.95
N GLU A 28 -57.20 8.11 117.42
CA GLU A 28 -58.06 8.80 118.39
C GLU A 28 -57.31 9.09 119.69
N LEU A 29 -56.62 8.10 120.27
CA LEU A 29 -55.81 8.28 121.47
C LEU A 29 -54.67 9.27 121.26
N THR A 30 -54.05 9.31 120.07
CA THR A 30 -52.99 10.29 119.75
C THR A 30 -53.54 11.71 119.69
N LEU A 31 -54.72 11.91 119.09
CA LEU A 31 -55.42 13.21 119.08
C LEU A 31 -55.87 13.62 120.49
N GLU A 32 -56.36 12.69 121.30
CA GLU A 32 -56.77 12.98 122.68
C GLU A 32 -55.57 13.28 123.57
N ILE A 33 -54.45 12.55 123.43
CA ILE A 33 -53.16 12.87 124.06
C ILE A 33 -52.69 14.27 123.65
N GLN A 34 -52.88 14.68 122.39
CA GLN A 34 -52.51 16.03 121.95
C GLN A 34 -53.41 17.10 122.60
N LYS A 35 -54.74 16.92 122.62
CA LYS A 35 -55.64 17.82 123.37
C LYS A 35 -55.26 17.90 124.85
N VAL A 36 -54.97 16.76 125.48
CA VAL A 36 -54.55 16.69 126.89
C VAL A 36 -53.26 17.48 127.09
N LYS A 37 -52.23 17.30 126.25
CA LYS A 37 -51.01 18.12 126.26
C LYS A 37 -51.31 19.62 126.12
N ASP A 38 -52.17 20.00 125.17
CA ASP A 38 -52.54 21.40 124.94
C ASP A 38 -53.35 22.00 126.10
N THR A 39 -54.10 21.18 126.86
CA THR A 39 -54.71 21.60 128.13
C THR A 39 -53.71 21.64 129.29
N VAL A 40 -52.76 20.71 129.36
CA VAL A 40 -51.69 20.71 130.37
C VAL A 40 -50.82 21.96 130.21
N ILE A 41 -50.34 22.27 129.00
CA ILE A 41 -49.57 23.50 128.71
C ILE A 41 -50.35 24.77 129.09
N ARG A 42 -51.68 24.75 128.93
CA ARG A 42 -52.55 25.89 129.31
C ARG A 42 -52.74 25.99 130.82
N LEU A 43 -52.90 24.86 131.51
CA LEU A 43 -52.99 24.78 132.96
C LEU A 43 -51.64 25.07 133.63
N GLU A 44 -50.52 24.68 133.04
CA GLU A 44 -49.16 25.01 133.50
C GLU A 44 -48.90 26.52 133.38
N LYS A 45 -49.32 27.15 132.28
CA LYS A 45 -49.28 28.62 132.14
C LYS A 45 -50.18 29.32 133.16
N SER A 46 -51.40 28.82 133.36
CA SER A 46 -52.33 29.35 134.38
C SER A 46 -51.81 29.15 135.80
N LYS A 47 -51.21 27.99 136.09
CA LYS A 47 -50.57 27.66 137.37
C LYS A 47 -49.37 28.57 137.61
N SER A 48 -48.47 28.72 136.63
CA SER A 48 -47.31 29.60 136.73
C SER A 48 -47.73 31.08 136.93
N HIS A 49 -48.82 31.51 136.31
CA HIS A 49 -49.40 32.84 136.55
C HIS A 49 -49.94 32.99 137.99
N VAL A 50 -50.71 32.02 138.50
CA VAL A 50 -51.21 32.02 139.87
C VAL A 50 -50.09 31.82 140.90
N GLU A 51 -49.02 31.11 140.57
CA GLU A 51 -47.81 30.98 141.40
C GLU A 51 -47.02 32.30 141.45
N LEU A 52 -46.97 33.07 140.36
CA LEU A 52 -46.43 34.43 140.34
C LEU A 52 -47.29 35.42 141.15
N GLU A 53 -48.62 35.31 141.06
CA GLU A 53 -49.52 36.11 141.92
C GLU A 53 -49.36 35.71 143.38
N LEU A 54 -49.36 34.41 143.70
CA LEU A 54 -49.15 33.89 145.04
C LEU A 54 -47.79 34.31 145.61
N ASP A 55 -46.72 34.30 144.81
CA ASP A 55 -45.40 34.80 145.24
C ASP A 55 -45.42 36.32 145.44
N THR A 56 -46.16 37.06 144.60
CA THR A 56 -46.37 38.51 144.80
C THR A 56 -47.16 38.81 146.07
N TYR A 57 -48.17 38.01 146.41
CA TYR A 57 -48.92 38.11 147.67
C TYR A 57 -48.11 37.63 148.88
N LYS A 58 -47.29 36.58 148.74
CA LYS A 58 -46.32 36.16 149.77
C LYS A 58 -45.31 37.26 150.06
N ARG A 59 -44.68 37.86 149.04
CA ARG A 59 -43.77 39.00 149.21
C ARG A 59 -44.42 40.19 149.94
N LYS A 60 -45.71 40.46 149.69
CA LYS A 60 -46.49 41.47 150.43
C LYS A 60 -46.75 41.06 151.89
N LEU A 61 -47.14 39.82 152.12
CA LEU A 61 -47.32 39.29 153.47
C LEU A 61 -45.98 39.24 154.24
N ASP A 62 -44.87 38.94 153.58
CA ASP A 62 -43.53 38.93 154.16
C ASP A 62 -43.04 40.35 154.48
N THR A 63 -43.36 41.37 153.67
CA THR A 63 -43.08 42.77 154.06
C THR A 63 -43.99 43.24 155.21
N GLU A 64 -45.23 42.77 155.29
CA GLU A 64 -46.14 43.08 156.41
C GLU A 64 -45.71 42.35 157.70
N ILE A 65 -45.33 41.07 157.62
CA ILE A 65 -44.72 40.29 158.70
C ILE A 65 -43.39 40.89 159.13
N ASN A 66 -42.55 41.35 158.19
CA ASN A 66 -41.28 42.00 158.54
C ASN A 66 -41.50 43.40 159.13
N SER A 67 -42.53 44.13 158.73
CA SER A 67 -42.97 45.38 159.39
C SER A 67 -43.43 45.11 160.84
N HIS A 68 -44.21 44.05 161.07
CA HIS A 68 -44.56 43.63 162.42
C HIS A 68 -43.36 43.10 163.22
N LYS A 69 -42.40 42.38 162.61
CA LYS A 69 -41.13 42.00 163.27
C LYS A 69 -40.29 43.22 163.62
N GLU A 70 -40.17 44.23 162.76
CA GLU A 70 -39.53 45.50 163.11
C GLU A 70 -40.24 46.19 164.26
N THR A 71 -41.58 46.21 164.27
CA THR A 71 -42.38 46.78 165.35
C THR A 71 -42.13 46.04 166.67
N ILE A 72 -42.08 44.71 166.64
CA ILE A 72 -41.74 43.85 167.79
C ILE A 72 -40.27 44.02 168.20
N GLN A 73 -39.34 44.20 167.27
CA GLN A 73 -37.93 44.46 167.56
C GLN A 73 -37.74 45.84 168.20
N ARG A 74 -38.45 46.88 167.74
CA ARG A 74 -38.48 48.20 168.40
C ARG A 74 -39.03 48.08 169.82
N PHE A 75 -40.16 47.38 170.01
CA PHE A 75 -40.73 47.16 171.35
C PHE A 75 -39.81 46.36 172.29
N ASN A 76 -39.01 45.43 171.75
CA ASN A 76 -37.98 44.72 172.53
C ASN A 76 -36.69 45.53 172.72
N ALA A 77 -36.38 46.48 171.83
CA ALA A 77 -35.29 47.44 172.00
C ALA A 77 -35.63 48.45 173.09
N ASP A 78 -36.84 49.04 173.07
CA ASP A 78 -37.35 49.89 174.16
C ASP A 78 -37.29 49.16 175.51
N LYS A 79 -37.70 47.89 175.54
CA LYS A 79 -37.61 47.02 176.73
C LYS A 79 -36.16 46.74 177.19
N LYS A 80 -35.17 46.85 176.31
CA LYS A 80 -33.74 46.69 176.62
C LYS A 80 -33.10 48.01 177.08
N ASP A 81 -33.42 49.11 176.41
CA ASP A 81 -32.89 50.45 176.69
C ASP A 81 -33.41 51.01 178.03
N ILE A 82 -34.56 50.54 178.51
CA ILE A 82 -35.08 50.83 179.86
C ILE A 82 -34.17 50.29 181.00
N LEU A 83 -33.18 49.43 180.72
CA LEU A 83 -32.38 48.72 181.73
C LEU A 83 -30.86 49.00 181.72
N LEU A 84 -30.33 49.87 180.85
CA LEU A 84 -28.88 50.11 180.73
C LEU A 84 -28.47 51.58 180.89
N SER A 85 -27.26 51.81 181.39
CA SER A 85 -26.79 53.13 181.78
C SER A 85 -26.20 53.93 180.61
N LYS A 86 -26.18 55.25 180.75
CA LYS A 86 -26.00 56.26 179.68
C LYS A 86 -24.63 56.27 178.97
N GLU A 87 -23.72 55.38 179.36
CA GLU A 87 -22.31 55.38 178.95
C GLU A 87 -22.00 54.23 177.97
N GLU A 88 -22.65 53.08 178.11
CA GLU A 88 -22.46 51.90 177.25
C GLU A 88 -23.05 52.09 175.84
N ALA A 89 -24.11 52.90 175.71
CA ALA A 89 -24.75 53.16 174.43
C ALA A 89 -23.82 53.92 173.44
N ARG A 90 -22.94 54.79 173.94
CA ARG A 90 -22.00 55.56 173.11
C ARG A 90 -20.87 54.70 172.55
N THR A 91 -20.32 53.77 173.33
CA THR A 91 -19.29 52.86 172.85
C THR A 91 -19.85 51.82 171.88
N SER A 92 -21.08 51.32 172.11
CA SER A 92 -21.78 50.47 171.13
C SER A 92 -21.95 51.18 169.79
N ALA A 93 -22.47 52.41 169.77
CA ALA A 93 -22.72 53.14 168.52
C ALA A 93 -21.44 53.42 167.71
N ILE A 94 -20.31 53.68 168.37
CA ILE A 94 -19.01 53.84 167.69
C ILE A 94 -18.53 52.51 167.11
N ASN A 95 -18.64 51.41 167.86
CA ASN A 95 -18.30 50.08 167.37
C ASN A 95 -19.20 49.67 166.18
N ASP A 96 -20.49 49.99 166.20
CA ASP A 96 -21.42 49.70 165.10
C ASP A 96 -21.10 50.50 163.83
N ILE A 97 -20.66 51.76 163.97
CA ILE A 97 -20.19 52.57 162.83
C ILE A 97 -18.87 52.02 162.28
N GLN A 98 -17.93 51.63 163.15
CA GLN A 98 -16.66 51.02 162.75
C GLN A 98 -16.89 49.69 162.02
N ASN A 99 -17.74 48.81 162.58
CA ASN A 99 -18.14 47.55 161.97
C ASN A 99 -18.77 47.76 160.59
N LYS A 100 -19.68 48.74 160.44
CA LYS A 100 -20.29 49.08 159.14
C LYS A 100 -19.27 49.64 158.15
N LEU A 101 -18.33 50.47 158.60
CA LEU A 101 -17.27 51.02 157.75
C LEU A 101 -16.32 49.90 157.25
N ASP A 102 -16.00 48.92 158.09
CA ASP A 102 -15.13 47.81 157.71
C ASP A 102 -15.88 46.72 156.90
N GLN A 103 -17.19 46.56 157.11
CA GLN A 103 -18.08 45.82 156.20
C GLN A 103 -18.15 46.49 154.82
N GLU A 104 -18.30 47.82 154.75
CA GLU A 104 -18.35 48.54 153.46
C GLU A 104 -17.00 48.48 152.73
N LYS A 105 -15.87 48.61 153.44
CA LYS A 105 -14.52 48.40 152.86
C LYS A 105 -14.35 46.98 152.31
N THR A 106 -14.81 45.95 153.03
CA THR A 106 -14.65 44.56 152.59
C THR A 106 -15.62 44.18 151.47
N ALA A 107 -16.85 44.70 151.48
CA ALA A 107 -17.81 44.60 150.38
C ALA A 107 -17.28 45.29 149.12
N ARG A 108 -16.78 46.52 149.25
CA ARG A 108 -16.14 47.27 148.16
C ARG A 108 -14.93 46.54 147.60
N ALA A 109 -14.02 46.06 148.46
CA ALA A 109 -12.86 45.29 148.02
C ALA A 109 -13.28 43.97 147.32
N SER A 110 -14.37 43.34 147.76
CA SER A 110 -14.94 42.17 147.06
C SER A 110 -15.47 42.54 145.68
N ALA A 111 -16.23 43.65 145.57
CA ALA A 111 -16.77 44.13 144.29
C ALA A 111 -15.66 44.59 143.31
N GLU A 112 -14.61 45.27 143.79
CA GLU A 112 -13.45 45.66 142.97
C GLU A 112 -12.67 44.42 142.49
N ASN A 113 -12.52 43.38 143.31
CA ASN A 113 -11.94 42.09 142.88
C ASN A 113 -12.83 41.33 141.89
N GLN A 114 -14.16 41.35 142.07
CA GLN A 114 -15.10 40.74 141.12
C GLN A 114 -15.10 41.46 139.77
N LEU A 115 -15.03 42.80 139.76
CA LEU A 115 -14.87 43.59 138.55
C LEU A 115 -13.55 43.24 137.85
N LEU A 116 -12.43 43.21 138.57
CA LEU A 116 -11.12 42.83 138.01
C LEU A 116 -11.14 41.40 137.41
N ALA A 117 -11.83 40.46 138.07
CA ALA A 117 -11.99 39.10 137.57
C ALA A 117 -12.83 39.07 136.27
N ALA A 118 -13.96 39.78 136.24
CA ALA A 118 -14.82 39.88 135.06
C ALA A 118 -14.14 40.62 133.89
N GLU A 119 -13.33 41.64 134.17
CA GLU A 119 -12.52 42.33 133.15
C GLU A 119 -11.41 41.42 132.59
N LYS A 120 -10.77 40.61 133.44
CA LYS A 120 -9.81 39.59 133.04
C LYS A 120 -10.46 38.49 132.17
N GLU A 121 -11.63 38.01 132.56
CA GLU A 121 -12.42 37.03 131.79
C GLU A 121 -12.84 37.60 130.43
N LYS A 122 -13.41 38.82 130.41
CA LYS A 122 -13.77 39.57 129.20
C LYS A 122 -12.57 39.83 128.29
N SER A 123 -11.38 40.04 128.87
CA SER A 123 -10.12 40.18 128.11
C SER A 123 -9.71 38.85 127.46
N GLY A 124 -9.80 37.73 128.20
CA GLY A 124 -9.61 36.37 127.68
C GLY A 124 -10.56 36.07 126.52
N LEU A 125 -11.87 36.20 126.76
CA LEU A 125 -12.91 36.00 125.74
C LEU A 125 -12.73 36.89 124.50
N LYS A 126 -12.15 38.08 124.64
CA LYS A 126 -11.80 38.96 123.50
C LYS A 126 -10.61 38.41 122.70
N VAL A 127 -9.61 37.84 123.35
CA VAL A 127 -8.49 37.14 122.68
C VAL A 127 -8.99 35.88 121.99
N ASP A 128 -9.83 35.08 122.66
CA ASP A 128 -10.44 33.88 122.09
C ASP A 128 -11.31 34.22 120.87
N LEU A 129 -12.14 35.26 120.94
CA LEU A 129 -12.94 35.76 119.83
C LEU A 129 -12.07 36.19 118.63
N LEU A 130 -10.96 36.89 118.88
CA LEU A 130 -10.00 37.28 117.83
C LEU A 130 -9.33 36.05 117.21
N GLN A 131 -8.90 35.09 118.02
CA GLN A 131 -8.29 33.84 117.56
C GLN A 131 -9.26 33.00 116.73
N MET A 132 -10.51 32.83 117.19
CA MET A 132 -11.56 32.13 116.44
C MET A 132 -11.92 32.86 115.14
N THR A 133 -11.96 34.19 115.14
CA THR A 133 -12.17 35.00 113.92
C THR A 133 -11.02 34.80 112.92
N GLN A 134 -9.78 34.74 113.40
CA GLN A 134 -8.60 34.48 112.57
C GLN A 134 -8.62 33.05 112.00
N GLN A 135 -9.00 32.05 112.79
CA GLN A 135 -9.17 30.66 112.32
C GLN A 135 -10.28 30.53 111.27
N VAL A 136 -11.45 31.16 111.49
CA VAL A 136 -12.54 31.20 110.49
C VAL A 136 -12.06 31.86 109.20
N THR A 137 -11.30 32.97 109.29
CA THR A 137 -10.73 33.66 108.12
C THR A 137 -9.71 32.77 107.37
N ALA A 138 -8.88 32.01 108.08
CA ALA A 138 -7.95 31.05 107.47
C ALA A 138 -8.70 29.94 106.72
N VAL A 139 -9.66 29.28 107.36
CA VAL A 139 -10.47 28.21 106.74
C VAL A 139 -11.31 28.72 105.57
N GLN A 140 -11.80 29.97 105.61
CA GLN A 140 -12.47 30.61 104.47
C GLN A 140 -11.53 30.82 103.27
N ASN A 141 -10.27 31.20 103.51
CA ASN A 141 -9.26 31.32 102.46
C ASN A 141 -8.83 29.96 101.90
N GLU A 142 -8.68 28.93 102.75
CA GLU A 142 -8.43 27.56 102.31
C GLU A 142 -9.58 27.02 101.45
N LEU A 143 -10.84 27.21 101.90
CA LEU A 143 -12.04 26.83 101.13
C LEU A 143 -12.13 27.58 99.80
N LYS A 144 -11.68 28.84 99.73
CA LYS A 144 -11.60 29.59 98.47
C LYS A 144 -10.53 28.98 97.54
N ASN A 145 -9.33 28.72 98.07
CA ASN A 145 -8.23 28.14 97.31
C ASN A 145 -8.58 26.74 96.77
N GLU A 146 -9.22 25.88 97.55
CA GLU A 146 -9.68 24.56 97.08
C GLU A 146 -10.80 24.66 96.04
N LYS A 147 -11.70 25.64 96.14
CA LYS A 147 -12.70 25.92 95.09
C LYS A 147 -12.04 26.40 93.79
N GLU A 148 -10.96 27.17 93.86
CA GLU A 148 -10.21 27.60 92.67
C GLU A 148 -9.39 26.44 92.07
N LYS A 149 -8.73 25.61 92.88
CA LYS A 149 -8.10 24.35 92.43
C LYS A 149 -9.11 23.41 91.76
N SER A 150 -10.26 23.18 92.38
CA SER A 150 -11.33 22.32 91.86
C SER A 150 -11.82 22.78 90.48
N LYS A 151 -12.01 24.09 90.27
CA LYS A 151 -12.31 24.67 88.95
C LYS A 151 -11.19 24.45 87.94
N ASN A 152 -9.94 24.66 88.33
CA ASN A 152 -8.79 24.46 87.45
C ASN A 152 -8.63 22.99 87.04
N TYR A 153 -8.83 22.03 87.94
CA TYR A 153 -8.85 20.61 87.61
C TYR A 153 -10.02 20.23 86.71
N SER A 154 -11.22 20.80 86.93
CA SER A 154 -12.36 20.60 86.02
C SER A 154 -12.05 21.08 84.60
N LEU A 155 -11.41 22.25 84.45
CA LEU A 155 -11.00 22.79 83.16
C LEU A 155 -9.93 21.93 82.49
N GLN A 156 -8.94 21.41 83.25
CA GLN A 156 -7.95 20.48 82.74
C GLN A 156 -8.58 19.18 82.23
N VAL A 157 -9.52 18.59 82.99
CA VAL A 157 -10.25 17.39 82.57
C VAL A 157 -11.04 17.64 81.28
N GLU A 158 -11.70 18.79 81.14
CA GLU A 158 -12.43 19.13 79.92
C GLU A 158 -11.50 19.37 78.72
N GLN A 159 -10.33 19.99 78.93
CA GLN A 159 -9.30 20.13 77.90
C GLN A 159 -8.72 18.77 77.45
N GLU A 160 -8.48 17.83 78.37
CA GLU A 160 -8.04 16.47 78.00
C GLU A 160 -9.14 15.67 77.29
N ILE A 161 -10.41 15.86 77.64
CA ILE A 161 -11.54 15.27 76.90
C ILE A 161 -11.59 15.83 75.47
N GLN A 162 -11.44 17.14 75.29
CA GLN A 162 -11.39 17.77 73.96
C GLN A 162 -10.19 17.26 73.14
N ARG A 163 -8.99 17.20 73.74
CA ARG A 163 -7.78 16.69 73.05
C ARG A 163 -7.93 15.21 72.69
N ARG A 164 -8.50 14.38 73.58
CA ARG A 164 -8.81 12.97 73.31
C ARG A 164 -9.80 12.81 72.16
N ASN A 165 -10.83 13.65 72.09
CA ASN A 165 -11.84 13.63 71.02
C ASN A 165 -11.22 14.01 69.67
N LEU A 166 -10.32 15.00 69.65
CA LEU A 166 -9.56 15.39 68.45
C LEU A 166 -8.71 14.20 67.94
N MET A 167 -7.86 13.64 68.81
CA MET A 167 -7.02 12.48 68.47
C MET A 167 -7.84 11.25 68.05
N GLN A 168 -9.05 11.05 68.58
CA GLN A 168 -9.95 9.99 68.14
C GLN A 168 -10.55 10.28 66.75
N GLY A 169 -10.73 11.54 66.37
CA GLY A 169 -11.04 11.96 65.01
C GLY A 169 -9.89 11.65 64.05
N ASP A 170 -8.69 12.11 64.39
CA ASP A 170 -7.47 11.90 63.59
C ASP A 170 -7.21 10.40 63.34
N PHE A 171 -7.32 9.57 64.38
CA PHE A 171 -7.14 8.12 64.27
C PHE A 171 -8.19 7.45 63.37
N LYS A 172 -9.44 7.93 63.35
CA LYS A 172 -10.48 7.45 62.42
C LYS A 172 -10.14 7.81 60.98
N THR A 173 -9.71 9.05 60.73
CA THR A 173 -9.27 9.51 59.40
C THR A 173 -8.08 8.69 58.91
N GLN A 174 -7.05 8.51 59.75
CA GLN A 174 -5.87 7.70 59.42
C GLN A 174 -6.22 6.22 59.18
N THR A 175 -7.18 5.66 59.92
CA THR A 175 -7.70 4.29 59.68
C THR A 175 -8.41 4.18 58.33
N HIS A 176 -9.21 5.18 57.95
CA HIS A 176 -9.88 5.24 56.66
C HIS A 176 -8.87 5.36 55.50
N ASP A 177 -7.89 6.26 55.62
CA ASP A 177 -6.84 6.41 54.60
C ASP A 177 -5.97 5.15 54.47
N LEU A 178 -5.62 4.48 55.57
CA LEU A 178 -4.96 3.16 55.53
C LEU A 178 -5.79 2.10 54.79
N SER A 179 -7.13 2.14 54.89
CA SER A 179 -8.02 1.29 54.10
C SER A 179 -7.99 1.66 52.62
N ARG A 180 -8.03 2.98 52.29
CA ARG A 180 -7.93 3.49 50.92
C ARG A 180 -6.62 3.08 50.25
N TYR A 181 -5.48 3.23 50.95
CA TYR A 181 -4.17 2.84 50.42
C TYR A 181 -4.05 1.32 50.24
N LYS A 182 -4.56 0.50 51.16
CA LYS A 182 -4.58 -0.97 50.99
C LYS A 182 -5.46 -1.44 49.82
N ASN A 183 -6.51 -0.70 49.48
CA ASN A 183 -7.33 -1.02 48.30
C ASN A 183 -6.64 -0.57 47.00
N MET A 184 -6.00 0.60 46.99
CA MET A 184 -5.17 1.05 45.87
C MET A 184 -3.98 0.10 45.62
N GLU A 185 -3.31 -0.35 46.68
CA GLU A 185 -2.23 -1.35 46.63
C GLU A 185 -2.70 -2.66 45.98
N LYS A 186 -3.89 -3.16 46.34
CA LYS A 186 -4.47 -4.36 45.70
C LYS A 186 -4.78 -4.14 44.22
N GLN A 187 -5.32 -2.97 43.87
CA GLN A 187 -5.61 -2.62 42.47
C GLN A 187 -4.32 -2.57 41.65
N LEU A 188 -3.30 -1.82 42.10
CA LEU A 188 -2.01 -1.73 41.43
C LEU A 188 -1.31 -3.10 41.31
N ASN A 189 -1.40 -3.96 42.33
CA ASN A 189 -0.88 -5.33 42.23
C ASN A 189 -1.63 -6.19 41.20
N LYS A 190 -2.94 -5.98 41.01
CA LYS A 190 -3.69 -6.63 39.91
C LYS A 190 -3.25 -6.09 38.55
N GLU A 191 -3.19 -4.78 38.38
CA GLU A 191 -2.75 -4.14 37.12
C GLU A 191 -1.32 -4.58 36.74
N ILE A 192 -0.41 -4.68 37.72
CA ILE A 192 0.94 -5.25 37.54
C ILE A 192 0.91 -6.73 37.15
N SER A 193 -0.09 -7.50 37.57
CA SER A 193 -0.25 -8.91 37.18
C SER A 193 -0.80 -9.04 35.76
N ASP A 194 -1.85 -8.28 35.45
CA ASP A 194 -2.50 -8.26 34.14
C ASP A 194 -1.50 -7.82 33.04
N LEU A 195 -0.75 -6.73 33.28
CA LEU A 195 0.31 -6.23 32.38
C LEU A 195 1.47 -7.24 32.21
N LYS A 196 1.75 -8.07 33.21
CA LYS A 196 2.74 -9.17 33.09
C LYS A 196 2.23 -10.34 32.27
N GLU A 197 0.91 -10.52 32.15
CA GLU A 197 0.31 -11.53 31.28
C GLU A 197 0.24 -11.06 29.83
N GLU A 198 -0.25 -9.84 29.60
CA GLU A 198 -0.22 -9.17 28.30
C GLU A 198 1.20 -9.14 27.72
N LYS A 199 2.19 -8.72 28.52
CA LYS A 199 3.61 -8.77 28.12
C LYS A 199 4.05 -10.17 27.65
N ARG A 200 3.62 -11.24 28.35
CA ARG A 200 4.02 -12.62 28.00
C ARG A 200 3.34 -13.11 26.72
N SER A 201 2.11 -12.66 26.42
CA SER A 201 1.48 -12.91 25.11
C SER A 201 2.27 -12.24 23.99
N LEU A 202 2.57 -10.95 24.15
CA LEU A 202 3.32 -10.16 23.17
C LEU A 202 4.74 -10.70 22.94
N GLU A 203 5.45 -11.14 23.99
CA GLU A 203 6.77 -11.78 23.84
C GLU A 203 6.70 -13.12 23.08
N GLU A 204 5.59 -13.85 23.16
CA GLU A 204 5.36 -15.14 22.48
C GLU A 204 4.87 -14.96 21.04
N GLU A 205 4.02 -13.98 20.76
CA GLU A 205 3.63 -13.57 19.41
C GLU A 205 4.84 -13.05 18.63
N LEU A 206 5.69 -12.23 19.27
CA LEU A 206 6.94 -11.73 18.68
C LEU A 206 7.95 -12.86 18.44
N ARG A 207 7.97 -13.92 19.28
CA ARG A 207 8.75 -15.14 18.99
C ARG A 207 8.29 -15.80 17.70
N LYS A 208 6.99 -16.06 17.55
CA LYS A 208 6.41 -16.72 16.37
C LYS A 208 6.69 -15.93 15.10
N ILE A 209 6.48 -14.61 15.12
CA ILE A 209 6.77 -13.73 13.97
C ILE A 209 8.26 -13.79 13.55
N ARG A 210 9.19 -14.01 14.49
CA ARG A 210 10.62 -14.22 14.16
C ARG A 210 10.90 -15.61 13.58
N GLU A 211 10.22 -16.64 14.07
CA GLU A 211 10.32 -18.01 13.54
C GLU A 211 9.73 -18.07 12.12
N ASP A 212 8.55 -17.49 11.90
CA ASP A 212 7.92 -17.32 10.59
C ASP A 212 8.80 -16.50 9.64
N LEU A 213 9.41 -15.40 10.09
CA LEU A 213 10.36 -14.61 9.29
C LEU A 213 11.56 -15.47 8.86
N SER A 214 12.16 -16.25 9.76
CA SER A 214 13.30 -17.11 9.44
C SER A 214 12.94 -18.24 8.47
N ILE A 215 11.71 -18.77 8.53
CA ILE A 215 11.18 -19.73 7.55
C ILE A 215 11.01 -19.06 6.18
N ASN A 216 10.45 -17.85 6.13
CA ASN A 216 10.28 -17.08 4.89
C ASN A 216 11.64 -16.69 4.26
N GLU A 217 12.63 -16.32 5.06
CA GLU A 217 14.01 -16.06 4.59
C GLU A 217 14.64 -17.30 3.95
N LEU A 218 14.42 -18.49 4.53
CA LEU A 218 14.88 -19.75 3.96
C LEU A 218 14.17 -20.07 2.63
N GLN A 219 12.84 -19.93 2.57
CA GLN A 219 12.06 -20.16 1.34
C GLN A 219 12.44 -19.18 0.22
N MET A 220 12.64 -17.89 0.55
CA MET A 220 13.10 -16.89 -0.41
C MET A 220 14.48 -17.25 -0.98
N LYS A 221 15.37 -17.80 -0.15
CA LYS A 221 16.66 -18.30 -0.62
C LYS A 221 16.52 -19.53 -1.52
N GLU A 222 15.71 -20.52 -1.14
CA GLU A 222 15.47 -21.71 -1.97
C GLU A 222 14.87 -21.36 -3.35
N LEU A 223 13.99 -20.34 -3.40
CA LEU A 223 13.44 -19.80 -4.64
C LEU A 223 14.48 -19.02 -5.46
N GLN A 224 15.42 -18.32 -4.82
CA GLN A 224 16.54 -17.68 -5.50
C GLN A 224 17.50 -18.73 -6.09
N ASP A 225 17.91 -19.74 -5.31
CA ASP A 225 18.80 -20.82 -5.75
C ASP A 225 18.17 -21.59 -6.95
N GLN A 226 16.84 -21.79 -6.95
CA GLN A 226 16.09 -22.33 -8.09
C GLN A 226 16.08 -21.39 -9.31
N LEU A 227 15.87 -20.09 -9.11
CA LEU A 227 15.86 -19.10 -10.19
C LEU A 227 17.25 -18.97 -10.85
N GLU A 228 18.33 -19.04 -10.08
CA GLU A 228 19.70 -19.04 -10.61
C GLU A 228 20.00 -20.30 -11.43
N ALA A 229 19.49 -21.47 -11.01
CA ALA A 229 19.58 -22.71 -11.79
C ALA A 229 18.79 -22.64 -13.11
N GLU A 230 17.55 -22.14 -13.09
CA GLU A 230 16.75 -21.93 -14.32
C GLU A 230 17.37 -20.90 -15.26
N GLN A 231 17.97 -19.83 -14.74
CA GLN A 231 18.74 -18.88 -15.56
C GLN A 231 19.96 -19.52 -16.22
N TYR A 232 20.65 -20.43 -15.51
CA TYR A 232 21.77 -21.20 -16.05
C TYR A 232 21.32 -22.16 -17.18
N PHE A 233 20.26 -22.94 -16.97
CA PHE A 233 19.69 -23.80 -18.02
C PHE A 233 19.19 -22.98 -19.22
N SER A 234 18.50 -21.87 -18.99
CA SER A 234 18.09 -20.92 -20.03
C SER A 234 19.30 -20.37 -20.82
N SER A 235 20.44 -20.14 -20.16
CA SER A 235 21.69 -19.78 -20.83
C SER A 235 22.22 -20.91 -21.74
N LEU A 236 22.30 -22.14 -21.21
CA LEU A 236 22.73 -23.32 -21.98
C LEU A 236 21.85 -23.57 -23.21
N TYR A 237 20.51 -23.53 -23.06
CA TYR A 237 19.60 -23.71 -24.20
C TYR A 237 19.73 -22.59 -25.23
N ARG A 238 20.01 -21.34 -24.83
CA ARG A 238 20.29 -20.24 -25.78
C ARG A 238 21.59 -20.46 -26.54
N THR A 239 22.63 -20.98 -25.89
CA THR A 239 23.88 -21.38 -26.55
C THR A 239 23.64 -22.53 -27.54
N GLN A 240 22.96 -23.59 -27.12
CA GLN A 240 22.65 -24.73 -28.00
C GLN A 240 21.80 -24.32 -29.22
N VAL A 241 20.84 -23.40 -29.05
CA VAL A 241 20.05 -22.84 -30.17
C VAL A 241 20.88 -21.93 -31.08
N LYS A 242 21.99 -21.35 -30.59
CA LYS A 242 22.94 -20.61 -31.43
C LYS A 242 23.84 -21.57 -32.21
N GLU A 243 24.42 -22.56 -31.56
CA GLU A 243 25.25 -23.60 -32.19
C GLU A 243 24.48 -24.33 -33.30
N LEU A 244 23.25 -24.77 -33.04
CA LEU A 244 22.39 -25.42 -34.04
C LEU A 244 21.96 -24.49 -35.20
N LYS A 245 22.01 -23.16 -35.04
CA LYS A 245 21.83 -22.23 -36.15
C LYS A 245 23.09 -22.09 -36.97
N GLU A 246 24.24 -21.99 -36.32
CA GLU A 246 25.54 -21.91 -36.99
C GLU A 246 25.83 -23.18 -37.80
N ASP A 247 25.49 -24.37 -37.27
CA ASP A 247 25.46 -25.64 -38.01
C ASP A 247 24.54 -25.59 -39.25
N VAL A 248 23.31 -25.07 -39.11
CA VAL A 248 22.33 -24.99 -40.21
C VAL A 248 22.75 -23.98 -41.27
N GLU A 249 23.35 -22.86 -40.87
CA GLU A 249 23.90 -21.84 -41.79
C GLU A 249 25.13 -22.39 -42.54
N GLU A 250 26.03 -23.13 -41.87
CA GLU A 250 27.15 -23.80 -42.54
C GLU A 250 26.66 -24.88 -43.52
N LYS A 251 25.69 -25.71 -43.12
CA LYS A 251 25.10 -26.73 -44.02
C LYS A 251 24.32 -26.11 -45.18
N GLY A 252 23.65 -24.98 -44.95
CA GLY A 252 23.02 -24.19 -46.01
C GLY A 252 24.04 -23.67 -47.02
N LYS A 253 25.19 -23.18 -46.55
CA LYS A 253 26.30 -22.76 -47.42
C LYS A 253 26.91 -23.94 -48.18
N GLN A 254 27.24 -25.05 -47.50
CA GLN A 254 27.78 -26.26 -48.14
C GLN A 254 26.85 -26.81 -49.23
N TYR A 255 25.53 -26.72 -49.02
CA TYR A 255 24.53 -27.07 -50.04
C TYR A 255 24.55 -26.07 -51.22
N GLN A 256 24.61 -24.77 -50.96
CA GLN A 256 24.64 -23.75 -52.01
C GLN A 256 25.90 -23.82 -52.88
N ASP A 257 27.07 -24.03 -52.25
CA ASP A 257 28.36 -24.23 -52.94
C ASP A 257 28.27 -25.47 -53.86
N ALA A 258 27.73 -26.59 -53.36
CA ALA A 258 27.53 -27.82 -54.13
C ALA A 258 26.47 -27.70 -55.25
N VAL A 259 25.48 -26.81 -55.10
CA VAL A 259 24.54 -26.48 -56.18
C VAL A 259 25.25 -25.71 -57.29
N THR A 260 26.10 -24.73 -56.97
CA THR A 260 26.86 -23.99 -58.00
C THR A 260 27.88 -24.87 -58.73
N ASP A 261 28.50 -25.84 -58.05
CA ASP A 261 29.34 -26.86 -58.69
C ASP A 261 28.52 -27.74 -59.66
N LEU A 262 27.30 -28.14 -59.27
CA LEU A 262 26.40 -28.94 -60.12
C LEU A 262 25.95 -28.16 -61.37
N GLU A 263 25.63 -26.88 -61.23
CA GLU A 263 25.26 -25.99 -62.34
C GLU A 263 26.44 -25.82 -63.31
N SER A 264 27.65 -25.61 -62.80
CA SER A 264 28.89 -25.55 -63.58
C SER A 264 29.13 -26.85 -64.37
N VAL A 265 29.05 -28.01 -63.72
CA VAL A 265 29.22 -29.32 -64.37
C VAL A 265 28.12 -29.60 -65.41
N GLN A 266 26.89 -29.13 -65.19
CA GLN A 266 25.80 -29.25 -66.17
C GLN A 266 26.04 -28.32 -67.38
N GLN A 267 26.56 -27.10 -67.18
CA GLN A 267 26.95 -26.20 -68.26
C GLN A 267 28.11 -26.77 -69.10
N ASP A 268 29.14 -27.32 -68.46
CA ASP A 268 30.25 -28.01 -69.15
C ASP A 268 29.74 -29.21 -69.96
N LYS A 269 28.86 -30.02 -69.38
CA LYS A 269 28.21 -31.16 -70.06
C LYS A 269 27.39 -30.72 -71.27
N GLU A 270 26.68 -29.60 -71.20
CA GLU A 270 25.94 -29.03 -72.34
C GLU A 270 26.90 -28.50 -73.42
N SER A 271 28.01 -27.86 -73.02
CA SER A 271 29.09 -27.46 -73.92
C SER A 271 29.71 -28.66 -74.65
N PHE A 272 30.05 -29.73 -73.93
CA PHE A 272 30.56 -30.97 -74.52
C PHE A 272 29.53 -31.67 -75.42
N ALA A 273 28.24 -31.64 -75.07
CA ALA A 273 27.18 -32.17 -75.91
C ALA A 273 27.05 -31.39 -77.24
N ALA A 274 27.13 -30.06 -77.20
CA ALA A 274 27.14 -29.22 -78.40
C ALA A 274 28.39 -29.44 -79.26
N GLN A 275 29.57 -29.56 -78.64
CA GLN A 275 30.82 -29.91 -79.34
C GLN A 275 30.74 -31.29 -80.00
N LEU A 276 30.16 -32.29 -79.32
CA LEU A 276 29.95 -33.63 -79.86
C LEU A 276 28.96 -33.61 -81.04
N GLN A 277 27.85 -32.88 -80.94
CA GLN A 277 26.90 -32.72 -82.06
C GLN A 277 27.57 -32.04 -83.27
N LEU A 278 28.40 -31.02 -83.06
CA LEU A 278 29.17 -30.37 -84.11
C LEU A 278 30.18 -31.33 -84.76
N ALA A 279 30.86 -32.16 -83.95
CA ALA A 279 31.79 -33.17 -84.43
C ALA A 279 31.08 -34.29 -85.21
N MET A 280 29.91 -34.74 -84.77
CA MET A 280 29.07 -35.70 -85.49
C MET A 280 28.61 -35.14 -86.83
N ALA A 281 28.01 -33.94 -86.85
CA ALA A 281 27.58 -33.29 -88.09
C ALA A 281 28.74 -33.07 -89.08
N LYS A 282 29.94 -32.77 -88.57
CA LYS A 282 31.16 -32.71 -89.39
C LYS A 282 31.53 -34.08 -89.96
N ALA A 283 31.54 -35.14 -89.14
CA ALA A 283 31.84 -36.51 -89.58
C ALA A 283 30.81 -37.02 -90.61
N ASP A 284 29.52 -36.74 -90.41
CA ASP A 284 28.46 -37.07 -91.37
C ASP A 284 28.65 -36.34 -92.70
N SER A 285 29.02 -35.06 -92.68
CA SER A 285 29.31 -34.28 -93.90
C SER A 285 30.58 -34.74 -94.62
N GLU A 286 31.62 -35.17 -93.89
CA GLU A 286 32.81 -35.77 -94.48
C GLU A 286 32.50 -37.14 -95.08
N ASN A 287 31.70 -37.96 -94.41
CA ASN A 287 31.31 -39.28 -94.89
C ASN A 287 30.40 -39.20 -96.13
N LEU A 288 29.50 -38.20 -96.20
CA LEU A 288 28.74 -37.88 -97.40
C LEU A 288 29.65 -37.43 -98.54
N ALA A 289 30.59 -36.51 -98.29
CA ALA A 289 31.55 -36.05 -99.30
C ALA A 289 32.43 -37.20 -99.81
N ARG A 290 32.84 -38.12 -98.92
CA ARG A 290 33.59 -39.33 -99.27
C ARG A 290 32.74 -40.28 -100.12
N SER A 291 31.49 -40.55 -99.73
CA SER A 291 30.56 -41.38 -100.51
C SER A 291 30.32 -40.84 -101.93
N ILE A 292 30.22 -39.52 -102.09
CA ILE A 292 30.08 -38.88 -103.41
C ILE A 292 31.37 -39.03 -104.24
N ALA A 293 32.54 -38.86 -103.61
CA ALA A 293 33.83 -39.05 -104.28
C ALA A 293 34.09 -40.52 -104.66
N GLU A 294 33.67 -41.47 -103.81
CA GLU A 294 33.71 -42.91 -104.08
C GLU A 294 32.76 -43.28 -105.23
N GLU A 295 31.52 -42.78 -105.24
CA GLU A 295 30.56 -42.99 -106.33
C GLU A 295 31.12 -42.47 -107.68
N GLN A 296 31.59 -41.22 -107.71
CA GLN A 296 32.25 -40.61 -108.88
C GLN A 296 33.47 -41.42 -109.36
N LEU A 297 34.29 -41.93 -108.43
CA LEU A 297 35.42 -42.78 -108.78
C LEU A 297 34.96 -44.11 -109.41
N THR A 298 33.91 -44.75 -108.88
CA THR A 298 33.37 -45.97 -109.52
C THR A 298 32.78 -45.70 -110.90
N ASP A 299 32.19 -44.52 -111.16
CA ASP A 299 31.71 -44.16 -112.49
C ASP A 299 32.86 -43.93 -113.48
N VAL A 300 33.91 -43.23 -113.07
CA VAL A 300 35.15 -43.10 -113.87
C VAL A 300 35.82 -44.46 -114.12
N GLU A 301 35.78 -45.39 -113.15
CA GLU A 301 36.24 -46.76 -113.36
C GLU A 301 35.34 -47.53 -114.34
N LYS A 302 34.01 -47.39 -114.28
CA LYS A 302 33.08 -47.97 -115.27
C LYS A 302 33.39 -47.43 -116.67
N GLU A 303 33.46 -46.11 -116.85
CA GLU A 303 33.83 -45.46 -118.13
C GLU A 303 35.17 -45.98 -118.65
N LYS A 304 36.20 -46.04 -117.79
CA LYS A 304 37.50 -46.61 -118.13
C LYS A 304 37.40 -48.07 -118.59
N THR A 305 36.64 -48.92 -117.90
CA THR A 305 36.49 -50.32 -118.32
C THR A 305 35.72 -50.47 -119.64
N VAL A 306 34.74 -49.60 -119.92
CA VAL A 306 34.07 -49.54 -121.23
C VAL A 306 35.06 -49.14 -122.32
N LEU A 307 35.84 -48.07 -122.12
CA LEU A 307 36.87 -47.64 -123.07
C LEU A 307 37.95 -48.70 -123.29
N GLU A 308 38.38 -49.41 -122.24
CA GLU A 308 39.30 -50.54 -122.37
C GLU A 308 38.70 -51.72 -123.18
N LEU A 309 37.39 -51.95 -123.07
CA LEU A 309 36.68 -52.98 -123.85
C LEU A 309 36.50 -52.55 -125.31
N GLU A 310 36.15 -51.29 -125.58
CA GLU A 310 36.07 -50.73 -126.92
C GLU A 310 37.44 -50.77 -127.62
N ILE A 311 38.52 -50.38 -126.93
CA ILE A 311 39.89 -50.51 -127.44
C ILE A 311 40.24 -51.97 -127.71
N LYS A 312 39.88 -52.92 -126.82
CA LYS A 312 40.08 -54.36 -127.05
C LYS A 312 39.25 -54.88 -128.25
N GLU A 313 38.01 -54.42 -128.46
CA GLU A 313 37.21 -54.80 -129.62
C GLU A 313 37.81 -54.23 -130.92
N LEU A 314 38.23 -52.96 -130.93
CA LEU A 314 38.92 -52.34 -132.06
C LEU A 314 40.24 -53.04 -132.39
N MET A 315 41.05 -53.37 -131.38
CA MET A 315 42.29 -54.15 -131.55
C MET A 315 42.01 -55.56 -132.08
N ASN A 316 40.99 -56.26 -131.58
CA ASN A 316 40.59 -57.57 -132.11
C ASN A 316 40.05 -57.48 -133.53
N ARG A 317 39.20 -56.49 -133.85
CA ARG A 317 38.69 -56.23 -135.20
C ARG A 317 39.85 -55.98 -136.16
N HIS A 318 40.79 -55.08 -135.81
CA HIS A 318 42.02 -54.87 -136.57
C HIS A 318 42.86 -56.13 -136.72
N LYS A 319 43.04 -56.94 -135.67
CA LYS A 319 43.77 -58.22 -135.74
C LYS A 319 43.09 -59.21 -136.69
N THR A 320 41.76 -59.30 -136.70
CA THR A 320 41.04 -60.14 -137.68
C THR A 320 41.12 -59.60 -139.10
N GLU A 321 41.10 -58.28 -139.31
CA GLU A 321 41.30 -57.67 -140.63
C GLU A 321 42.73 -57.83 -141.15
N ILE A 322 43.74 -57.76 -140.27
CA ILE A 322 45.12 -58.10 -140.59
C ILE A 322 45.20 -59.57 -141.00
N SER A 323 44.67 -60.50 -140.20
CA SER A 323 44.71 -61.94 -140.53
C SER A 323 43.96 -62.29 -141.82
N LYS A 324 42.84 -61.63 -142.13
CA LYS A 324 42.16 -61.74 -143.44
C LYS A 324 43.06 -61.25 -144.59
N LYS A 325 43.76 -60.13 -144.40
CA LYS A 325 44.68 -59.56 -145.41
C LYS A 325 45.92 -60.43 -145.60
N GLU A 326 46.49 -60.97 -144.52
CA GLU A 326 47.57 -61.95 -144.56
C GLU A 326 47.14 -63.22 -145.32
N HIS A 327 45.93 -63.73 -145.07
CA HIS A 327 45.40 -64.88 -145.81
C HIS A 327 45.13 -64.57 -147.29
N LEU A 328 44.63 -63.38 -147.61
CA LEU A 328 44.50 -62.89 -148.99
C LEU A 328 45.87 -62.74 -149.68
N ILE A 329 46.89 -62.23 -148.98
CA ILE A 329 48.26 -62.16 -149.48
C ILE A 329 48.79 -63.58 -149.73
N GLN A 330 48.56 -64.54 -148.82
CA GLN A 330 48.96 -65.94 -149.01
C GLN A 330 48.33 -66.55 -150.27
N ILE A 331 47.02 -66.36 -150.49
CA ILE A 331 46.32 -66.82 -151.71
C ILE A 331 46.93 -66.18 -152.97
N MET A 332 47.23 -64.88 -152.93
CA MET A 332 47.86 -64.17 -154.05
C MET A 332 49.32 -64.59 -154.27
N GLU A 333 50.07 -64.95 -153.22
CA GLU A 333 51.42 -65.50 -153.31
C GLU A 333 51.43 -66.93 -153.87
N ASP A 334 50.48 -67.78 -153.47
CA ASP A 334 50.37 -69.14 -154.00
C ASP A 334 49.88 -69.13 -155.44
N SER A 335 48.91 -68.27 -155.79
CA SER A 335 48.53 -68.04 -157.20
C SER A 335 49.72 -67.51 -158.02
N LYS A 336 50.54 -66.62 -157.44
CA LYS A 336 51.78 -66.14 -158.08
C LYS A 336 52.80 -67.26 -158.26
N ARG A 337 52.96 -68.17 -157.29
CA ARG A 337 53.84 -69.36 -157.41
C ARG A 337 53.33 -70.29 -158.52
N GLU A 338 52.02 -70.50 -158.59
CA GLU A 338 51.37 -71.33 -159.60
C GLU A 338 51.57 -70.75 -161.01
N TYR A 339 51.27 -69.46 -161.23
CA TYR A 339 51.57 -68.78 -162.50
C TYR A 339 53.07 -68.72 -162.82
N SER A 340 53.96 -68.56 -161.82
CA SER A 340 55.41 -68.64 -162.06
C SER A 340 55.84 -70.02 -162.54
N LYS A 341 55.25 -71.09 -161.99
CA LYS A 341 55.52 -72.48 -162.39
C LYS A 341 54.96 -72.80 -163.77
N GLU A 342 53.76 -72.30 -164.07
CA GLU A 342 53.15 -72.37 -165.41
C GLU A 342 53.99 -71.61 -166.46
N ILE A 343 54.58 -70.47 -166.09
CA ILE A 343 55.55 -69.73 -166.93
C ILE A 343 56.86 -70.51 -167.10
N GLU A 344 57.37 -71.21 -166.09
CA GLU A 344 58.55 -72.08 -166.21
C GLU A 344 58.27 -73.29 -167.14
N GLU A 345 57.11 -73.93 -167.01
CA GLU A 345 56.67 -75.04 -167.86
C GLU A 345 56.49 -74.58 -169.32
N LEU A 346 55.79 -73.47 -169.57
CA LEU A 346 55.70 -72.85 -170.90
C LEU A 346 57.06 -72.40 -171.47
N THR A 347 58.01 -72.02 -170.60
CA THR A 347 59.38 -71.68 -171.02
C THR A 347 60.19 -72.92 -171.38
N ALA A 348 59.96 -74.05 -170.72
CA ALA A 348 60.56 -75.34 -171.09
C ALA A 348 60.00 -75.83 -172.44
N GLU A 349 58.68 -75.79 -172.65
CA GLU A 349 58.05 -76.12 -173.93
C GLU A 349 58.55 -75.23 -175.07
N LYS A 350 58.63 -73.92 -174.85
CA LYS A 350 59.22 -72.95 -175.79
C LYS A 350 60.66 -73.32 -176.16
N ASN A 351 61.46 -73.80 -175.21
CA ASN A 351 62.86 -74.15 -175.46
C ASN A 351 63.02 -75.47 -176.24
N ASP A 352 62.17 -76.47 -175.99
CA ASP A 352 62.13 -77.69 -176.83
C ASP A 352 61.63 -77.37 -178.25
N LEU A 353 60.59 -76.54 -178.38
CA LEU A 353 60.13 -76.02 -179.68
C LEU A 353 61.23 -75.25 -180.43
N ASN A 354 62.01 -74.40 -179.74
CA ASN A 354 63.16 -73.70 -180.33
C ASN A 354 64.26 -74.68 -180.79
N SER A 355 64.54 -75.73 -180.01
CA SER A 355 65.54 -76.74 -180.38
C SER A 355 65.12 -77.55 -181.61
N ARG A 356 63.82 -77.85 -181.74
CA ARG A 356 63.23 -78.45 -182.95
C ARG A 356 63.27 -77.49 -184.14
N LEU A 357 62.98 -76.20 -183.93
CA LEU A 357 63.07 -75.15 -184.94
C LEU A 357 64.49 -74.99 -185.50
N GLN A 358 65.52 -75.02 -184.65
CA GLN A 358 66.91 -74.88 -185.10
C GLN A 358 67.40 -76.07 -185.95
N LYS A 359 66.91 -77.29 -185.69
CA LYS A 359 67.19 -78.44 -186.57
C LYS A 359 66.45 -78.36 -187.90
N LEU A 360 65.23 -77.82 -187.90
CA LEU A 360 64.44 -77.64 -189.13
C LEU A 360 64.85 -76.40 -189.95
N SER A 361 65.67 -75.49 -189.41
CA SER A 361 66.14 -74.30 -190.15
C SER A 361 67.35 -74.54 -191.05
N GLU A 362 68.11 -75.63 -190.86
CA GLU A 362 69.27 -75.95 -191.71
C GLU A 362 68.82 -76.67 -192.99
N ASP A 363 67.98 -77.70 -192.86
CA ASP A 363 67.52 -78.54 -193.98
C ASP A 363 66.47 -77.86 -194.89
N LEU A 364 65.74 -76.84 -194.41
CA LEU A 364 64.64 -76.21 -195.16
C LEU A 364 65.05 -74.99 -196.01
N ARG A 365 66.33 -74.85 -196.37
CA ARG A 365 66.78 -73.87 -197.39
C ARG A 365 66.86 -74.46 -198.81
N GLN A 366 66.14 -75.55 -199.07
CA GLN A 366 65.75 -75.98 -200.41
C GLN A 366 64.21 -76.10 -200.49
N VAL A 367 63.60 -75.45 -201.50
CA VAL A 367 62.17 -75.56 -201.95
C VAL A 367 61.05 -74.79 -201.16
N GLN A 368 60.94 -73.50 -201.48
CA GLN A 368 59.76 -72.61 -201.71
C GLN A 368 58.26 -72.97 -201.30
N SER A 369 57.67 -72.16 -200.39
CA SER A 369 56.35 -71.42 -200.41
C SER A 369 54.91 -72.05 -200.56
N GLN A 370 53.95 -71.77 -199.62
CA GLN A 370 52.45 -71.55 -199.76
C GLN A 370 51.68 -71.27 -198.39
N SER A 371 50.32 -71.11 -198.27
CA SER A 371 49.59 -70.49 -197.06
C SER A 371 48.03 -70.71 -196.81
N GLY A 372 47.46 -70.57 -195.55
CA GLY A 372 45.99 -70.39 -195.13
C GLY A 372 45.52 -71.07 -193.77
N GLY A 373 44.36 -70.88 -193.01
CA GLY A 373 43.28 -69.84 -192.80
C GLY A 373 41.92 -70.21 -192.01
N SER A 374 41.42 -69.39 -191.03
CA SER A 374 40.00 -69.14 -190.46
C SER A 374 39.16 -70.07 -189.46
N SER A 375 38.24 -69.50 -188.59
CA SER A 375 36.80 -69.93 -188.18
C SER A 375 36.16 -69.33 -186.84
N SER A 376 34.89 -69.68 -186.42
CA SER A 376 34.01 -69.06 -185.32
C SER A 376 32.84 -69.95 -184.70
N GLU A 377 32.13 -69.56 -183.59
CA GLU A 377 30.76 -70.04 -183.12
C GLU A 377 30.03 -69.14 -182.01
N ILE A 378 28.88 -69.53 -181.37
CA ILE A 378 27.79 -68.62 -180.83
C ILE A 378 26.77 -69.12 -179.68
N GLU A 379 26.20 -68.19 -178.83
CA GLU A 379 24.85 -68.12 -178.10
C GLU A 379 24.38 -68.68 -176.69
N LYS A 380 23.47 -67.90 -176.01
CA LYS A 380 22.16 -68.19 -175.26
C LYS A 380 21.92 -68.31 -173.69
N LEU A 381 21.17 -67.32 -173.12
CA LEU A 381 20.03 -67.38 -172.11
C LEU A 381 20.30 -67.71 -170.58
N LYS A 382 19.47 -67.44 -169.53
CA LYS A 382 18.18 -66.69 -169.28
C LYS A 382 17.87 -66.36 -167.77
N LYS A 383 17.30 -65.17 -167.50
CA LYS A 383 16.20 -64.74 -166.57
C LYS A 383 15.70 -65.60 -165.36
N ASN A 384 15.62 -65.00 -164.15
CA ASN A 384 14.57 -65.11 -163.08
C ASN A 384 15.03 -64.40 -161.76
N LEU A 385 14.22 -63.95 -160.77
CA LEU A 385 12.79 -63.58 -160.60
C LEU A 385 12.61 -62.75 -159.29
N GLU A 386 11.50 -62.01 -159.10
CA GLU A 386 11.13 -61.30 -157.85
C GLU A 386 10.25 -62.13 -156.88
N GLU A 387 9.88 -61.51 -155.73
CA GLU A 387 8.80 -61.83 -154.77
C GLU A 387 8.97 -62.95 -153.72
N GLU A 388 9.13 -62.56 -152.44
CA GLU A 388 8.20 -62.85 -151.31
C GLU A 388 8.69 -62.09 -150.03
N LYS A 389 8.26 -60.83 -149.84
CA LYS A 389 7.09 -60.38 -149.04
C LYS A 389 7.23 -60.41 -147.51
N LEU A 390 7.60 -59.24 -146.99
CA LEU A 390 7.27 -58.65 -145.68
C LEU A 390 5.92 -59.11 -145.03
N LYS A 391 5.92 -59.55 -143.76
CA LYS A 391 4.84 -59.28 -142.76
C LYS A 391 5.14 -59.74 -141.30
N LYS A 392 4.91 -58.80 -140.36
CA LYS A 392 4.23 -58.90 -139.03
C LYS A 392 4.59 -60.03 -138.04
N ILE A 393 4.99 -59.81 -136.77
CA ILE A 393 4.44 -59.02 -135.62
C ILE A 393 3.54 -59.85 -134.66
N GLN A 394 3.80 -59.69 -133.34
CA GLN A 394 2.99 -60.02 -132.14
C GLN A 394 3.02 -61.45 -131.52
N ALA A 395 2.59 -61.48 -130.24
CA ALA A 395 2.52 -62.59 -129.27
C ALA A 395 3.88 -63.02 -128.66
N VAL A 396 4.00 -63.33 -127.35
CA VAL A 396 3.02 -63.44 -126.24
C VAL A 396 3.52 -62.65 -125.01
N ASN A 397 2.61 -62.06 -124.22
CA ASN A 397 2.90 -61.70 -122.83
C ASN A 397 1.69 -62.06 -121.92
N LYS A 398 1.87 -63.08 -121.07
CA LYS A 398 0.92 -63.70 -120.12
C LYS A 398 1.75 -64.75 -119.37
N LEU A 399 1.71 -64.94 -118.05
CA LEU A 399 0.65 -64.81 -117.03
C LEU A 399 1.25 -64.22 -115.72
N ALA A 400 0.50 -63.40 -114.98
CA ALA A 400 -0.18 -63.74 -113.71
C ALA A 400 0.80 -64.02 -112.52
N GLU A 401 0.80 -63.20 -111.47
CA GLU A 401 -0.15 -63.26 -110.34
C GLU A 401 0.29 -64.26 -109.25
N ILE A 402 1.19 -63.82 -108.35
CA ILE A 402 1.35 -64.39 -107.01
C ILE A 402 1.53 -63.24 -106.02
N MET A 403 0.53 -63.05 -105.15
CA MET A 403 0.77 -62.52 -103.81
C MET A 403 1.25 -63.68 -102.93
N ASN A 404 2.12 -63.44 -101.95
CA ASN A 404 1.83 -63.62 -100.51
C ASN A 404 3.08 -63.75 -99.59
N ARG A 405 3.16 -62.86 -98.59
CA ARG A 405 3.44 -63.17 -97.16
C ARG A 405 4.88 -63.71 -96.85
N LYS A 406 5.31 -63.97 -95.60
CA LYS A 406 4.59 -64.12 -94.31
C LYS A 406 5.45 -63.82 -93.05
N GLU A 407 4.75 -63.33 -92.02
CA GLU A 407 5.01 -63.26 -90.55
C GLU A 407 6.30 -63.83 -89.91
N TYR A 408 6.83 -63.13 -88.88
CA TYR A 408 6.84 -63.52 -87.44
C TYR A 408 7.49 -62.38 -86.60
N SER A 409 7.17 -61.96 -85.36
CA SER A 409 6.28 -62.39 -84.25
C SER A 409 6.96 -63.02 -83.01
N SER A 410 7.27 -62.20 -81.99
CA SER A 410 7.35 -62.58 -80.55
C SER A 410 7.55 -61.33 -79.67
N LYS A 411 7.33 -61.28 -78.34
CA LYS A 411 6.32 -61.81 -77.38
C LYS A 411 6.84 -61.52 -75.95
N LYS A 412 6.15 -60.67 -75.16
CA LYS A 412 6.04 -60.58 -73.66
C LYS A 412 5.84 -59.11 -73.24
N SER A 413 4.99 -58.68 -72.30
CA SER A 413 4.19 -59.28 -71.19
C SER A 413 4.86 -59.26 -69.79
N GLY A 414 4.30 -58.42 -68.89
CA GLY A 414 4.65 -58.25 -67.47
C GLY A 414 4.64 -56.74 -67.11
N LYS A 415 3.67 -56.13 -66.40
CA LYS A 415 2.84 -56.46 -65.22
C LYS A 415 3.54 -56.18 -63.87
N ASN A 416 3.21 -55.03 -63.27
CA ASN A 416 3.03 -54.71 -61.83
C ASN A 416 2.60 -53.23 -61.73
N ASN A 417 1.59 -52.77 -60.98
CA ASN A 417 1.18 -52.98 -59.59
C ASN A 417 2.20 -52.49 -58.54
N ALA A 418 2.33 -51.16 -58.40
CA ALA A 418 3.10 -50.51 -57.33
C ALA A 418 2.40 -49.30 -56.65
N ALA A 419 1.32 -48.75 -57.21
CA ALA A 419 0.71 -47.50 -56.71
C ALA A 419 -0.25 -47.67 -55.51
N ASP A 420 -1.08 -48.72 -55.52
CA ASP A 420 -2.26 -48.85 -54.63
C ASP A 420 -1.92 -49.10 -53.14
N GLN A 421 -0.79 -49.75 -52.84
CA GLN A 421 -0.34 -49.95 -51.45
C GLN A 421 0.28 -48.69 -50.83
N ALA A 422 0.95 -47.86 -51.62
CA ALA A 422 1.55 -46.61 -51.14
C ALA A 422 0.46 -45.61 -50.71
N LEU A 423 -0.61 -45.50 -51.50
CA LEU A 423 -1.74 -44.60 -51.22
C LEU A 423 -2.41 -44.97 -49.88
N LYS A 424 -2.75 -46.25 -49.67
CA LYS A 424 -3.45 -46.72 -48.46
C LYS A 424 -2.62 -46.62 -47.17
N LYS A 425 -1.29 -46.54 -47.28
CA LYS A 425 -0.42 -46.21 -46.13
C LYS A 425 -0.44 -44.71 -45.84
N LYS A 426 -0.28 -43.87 -46.87
CA LYS A 426 -0.40 -42.40 -46.78
C LYS A 426 -1.77 -41.95 -46.23
N GLU A 427 -2.87 -42.61 -46.61
CA GLU A 427 -4.21 -42.31 -46.09
C GLU A 427 -4.36 -42.63 -44.60
N LYS A 428 -3.77 -43.73 -44.11
CA LYS A 428 -3.76 -44.05 -42.68
C LYS A 428 -2.89 -43.08 -41.88
N GLU A 429 -1.73 -42.70 -42.41
CA GLU A 429 -0.87 -41.67 -41.81
C GLU A 429 -1.57 -40.30 -41.79
N MET A 430 -2.25 -39.91 -42.87
CA MET A 430 -3.02 -38.65 -42.94
C MET A 430 -4.16 -38.62 -41.90
N ARG A 431 -4.96 -39.70 -41.79
CA ARG A 431 -6.03 -39.77 -40.78
C ARG A 431 -5.49 -39.74 -39.36
N LYS A 432 -4.35 -40.41 -39.10
CA LYS A 432 -3.70 -40.35 -37.79
C LYS A 432 -3.23 -38.93 -37.48
N LEU A 433 -2.51 -38.28 -38.41
CA LEU A 433 -2.04 -36.90 -38.24
C LEU A 433 -3.19 -35.89 -38.08
N GLN A 434 -4.34 -36.11 -38.73
CA GLN A 434 -5.55 -35.31 -38.52
C GLN A 434 -6.15 -35.53 -37.11
N GLN A 435 -6.15 -36.75 -36.60
CA GLN A 435 -6.63 -37.07 -35.25
C GLN A 435 -5.67 -36.53 -34.18
N ASP A 436 -4.36 -36.70 -34.36
CA ASP A 436 -3.31 -36.14 -33.49
C ASP A 436 -3.41 -34.59 -33.47
N LEU A 437 -3.57 -33.94 -34.63
CA LEU A 437 -3.79 -32.49 -34.74
C LEU A 437 -5.10 -32.01 -34.09
N HIS A 438 -6.16 -32.82 -34.13
CA HIS A 438 -7.42 -32.49 -33.47
C HIS A 438 -7.31 -32.59 -31.95
N MET A 439 -6.65 -33.64 -31.45
CA MET A 439 -6.32 -33.80 -30.02
C MET A 439 -5.41 -32.67 -29.52
N GLU A 440 -4.42 -32.25 -30.30
CA GLU A 440 -3.55 -31.13 -29.89
C GLU A 440 -4.32 -29.81 -29.84
N LYS A 441 -5.23 -29.56 -30.79
CA LYS A 441 -6.15 -28.40 -30.73
C LYS A 441 -7.07 -28.44 -29.51
N GLU A 442 -7.58 -29.61 -29.11
CA GLU A 442 -8.36 -29.72 -27.87
C GLU A 442 -7.52 -29.43 -26.63
N LYS A 443 -6.27 -29.91 -26.55
CA LYS A 443 -5.36 -29.59 -25.44
C LYS A 443 -5.09 -28.08 -25.37
N TYR A 444 -4.79 -27.45 -26.51
CA TYR A 444 -4.57 -26.00 -26.58
C TYR A 444 -5.82 -25.21 -26.18
N ASN A 445 -7.01 -25.60 -26.64
CA ASN A 445 -8.25 -24.95 -26.22
C ASN A 445 -8.47 -25.09 -24.70
N LYS A 446 -8.30 -26.30 -24.14
CA LYS A 446 -8.42 -26.55 -22.69
C LYS A 446 -7.36 -25.79 -21.87
N MET A 447 -6.16 -25.58 -22.43
CA MET A 447 -5.13 -24.73 -21.82
C MET A 447 -5.52 -23.25 -21.85
N VAL A 448 -6.06 -22.74 -22.96
CA VAL A 448 -6.56 -21.36 -23.07
C VAL A 448 -7.76 -21.12 -22.15
N GLU A 449 -8.70 -22.08 -22.06
CA GLU A 449 -9.83 -22.06 -21.12
C GLU A 449 -9.40 -22.17 -19.64
N LYS A 450 -8.25 -22.78 -19.35
CA LYS A 450 -7.64 -22.74 -18.01
C LYS A 450 -7.01 -21.37 -17.77
N LEU A 451 -6.10 -20.93 -18.63
CA LEU A 451 -5.39 -19.65 -18.48
C LEU A 451 -6.36 -18.45 -18.44
N GLY A 452 -7.49 -18.49 -19.15
CA GLY A 452 -8.54 -17.48 -19.07
C GLY A 452 -9.28 -17.45 -17.73
N ARG A 453 -9.44 -18.61 -17.07
CA ARG A 453 -9.97 -18.69 -15.70
C ARG A 453 -8.93 -18.29 -14.66
N ASP A 454 -7.72 -18.85 -14.74
CA ASP A 454 -6.58 -18.48 -13.88
C ASP A 454 -6.37 -16.95 -13.91
N LEU A 455 -6.46 -16.30 -15.09
CA LEU A 455 -6.38 -14.85 -15.26
C LEU A 455 -7.56 -14.12 -14.61
N SER A 456 -8.80 -14.60 -14.80
CA SER A 456 -10.00 -13.99 -14.21
C SER A 456 -10.03 -14.12 -12.68
N GLU A 457 -9.56 -15.24 -12.14
CA GLU A 457 -9.43 -15.50 -10.70
C GLU A 457 -8.33 -14.60 -10.10
N THR A 458 -7.18 -14.49 -10.77
CA THR A 458 -6.10 -13.56 -10.39
C THR A 458 -6.56 -12.10 -10.42
N GLN A 459 -7.33 -11.70 -11.44
CA GLN A 459 -7.86 -10.34 -11.58
C GLN A 459 -8.93 -10.02 -10.52
N ALA A 460 -9.73 -11.01 -10.11
CA ALA A 460 -10.66 -10.87 -8.99
C ALA A 460 -9.92 -10.72 -7.65
N ALA A 461 -8.92 -11.58 -7.38
CA ALA A 461 -8.11 -11.51 -6.17
C ALA A 461 -7.39 -10.15 -6.03
N LEU A 462 -6.79 -9.65 -7.11
CA LEU A 462 -6.14 -8.33 -7.15
C LEU A 462 -7.13 -7.17 -6.84
N PHE A 463 -8.40 -7.30 -7.26
CA PHE A 463 -9.45 -6.31 -6.99
C PHE A 463 -9.93 -6.38 -5.53
N GLU A 464 -10.01 -7.56 -4.93
CA GLU A 464 -10.31 -7.72 -3.50
C GLU A 464 -9.16 -7.23 -2.61
N GLU A 465 -7.91 -7.59 -2.93
CA GLU A 465 -6.70 -7.10 -2.25
C GLU A 465 -6.60 -5.57 -2.33
N GLY A 466 -6.87 -4.98 -3.51
CA GLY A 466 -6.91 -3.53 -3.71
C GLY A 466 -7.93 -2.82 -2.82
N GLN A 467 -9.12 -3.40 -2.63
CA GLN A 467 -10.13 -2.86 -1.71
C GLN A 467 -9.72 -3.01 -0.23
N GLN A 468 -9.15 -4.16 0.15
CA GLN A 468 -8.67 -4.40 1.52
C GLN A 468 -7.54 -3.42 1.87
N LYS A 469 -6.57 -3.25 0.97
CA LYS A 469 -5.47 -2.27 1.08
C LYS A 469 -6.00 -0.84 1.21
N GLY A 470 -6.98 -0.46 0.39
CA GLY A 470 -7.62 0.86 0.46
C GLY A 470 -8.25 1.12 1.84
N LYS A 471 -8.95 0.13 2.41
CA LYS A 471 -9.53 0.22 3.76
C LYS A 471 -8.44 0.32 4.84
N LEU A 472 -7.45 -0.57 4.84
CA LEU A 472 -6.36 -0.57 5.82
C LEU A 472 -5.56 0.74 5.82
N GLN A 473 -5.39 1.38 4.65
CA GLN A 473 -4.78 2.71 4.56
C GLN A 473 -5.63 3.78 5.26
N MET A 474 -6.97 3.72 5.18
CA MET A 474 -7.84 4.67 5.88
C MET A 474 -7.82 4.49 7.40
N GLU A 475 -7.80 3.24 7.87
CA GLU A 475 -7.66 2.91 9.28
C GLU A 475 -6.30 3.40 9.82
N LEU A 476 -5.22 3.21 9.05
CA LEU A 476 -3.89 3.74 9.35
C LEU A 476 -3.85 5.27 9.38
N ASP A 477 -4.42 5.96 8.38
CA ASP A 477 -4.48 7.42 8.31
C ASP A 477 -5.28 8.01 9.50
N ALA A 478 -6.34 7.33 9.93
CA ALA A 478 -7.10 7.68 11.14
C ALA A 478 -6.27 7.50 12.42
N LYS A 479 -5.55 6.38 12.54
CA LYS A 479 -4.70 6.07 13.71
C LYS A 479 -3.47 6.97 13.80
N GLU A 480 -2.85 7.37 12.68
CA GLU A 480 -1.80 8.42 12.69
C GLU A 480 -2.33 9.72 13.29
N SER A 481 -3.56 10.14 12.92
CA SER A 481 -4.16 11.36 13.46
C SER A 481 -4.56 11.26 14.93
N GLU A 482 -4.96 10.07 15.41
CA GLU A 482 -5.21 9.82 16.83
C GLU A 482 -3.90 9.89 17.64
N ILE A 483 -2.84 9.24 17.16
CA ILE A 483 -1.50 9.28 17.75
C ILE A 483 -0.95 10.72 17.79
N GLU A 484 -1.18 11.52 16.75
CA GLU A 484 -0.79 12.93 16.74
C GLU A 484 -1.57 13.74 17.78
N GLN A 485 -2.90 13.56 17.89
CA GLN A 485 -3.70 14.23 18.93
C GLN A 485 -3.27 13.83 20.36
N LEU A 486 -2.87 12.57 20.58
CA LEU A 486 -2.35 12.11 21.87
C LEU A 486 -0.96 12.70 22.19
N ARG A 487 -0.04 12.70 21.21
CA ARG A 487 1.27 13.37 21.34
C ARG A 487 1.14 14.88 21.57
N GLN A 488 0.16 15.53 20.94
CA GLN A 488 -0.11 16.95 21.12
C GLN A 488 -0.69 17.25 22.51
N LYS A 489 -1.59 16.39 23.04
CA LYS A 489 -2.09 16.49 24.42
C LYS A 489 -0.96 16.33 25.45
N LEU A 490 -0.05 15.38 25.24
CA LEU A 490 1.15 15.21 26.05
C LEU A 490 2.03 16.47 26.03
N ALA A 491 2.37 16.99 24.84
CA ALA A 491 3.19 18.20 24.72
C ALA A 491 2.55 19.45 25.35
N VAL A 492 1.22 19.57 25.39
CA VAL A 492 0.54 20.64 26.14
C VAL A 492 0.60 20.39 27.65
N SER A 493 0.47 19.14 28.10
CA SER A 493 0.60 18.77 29.52
C SER A 493 2.00 19.02 30.06
N ASP A 494 3.05 18.67 29.31
CA ASP A 494 4.45 18.88 29.70
C ASP A 494 4.76 20.38 29.87
N ASN A 495 4.32 21.21 28.92
CA ASN A 495 4.50 22.67 28.98
C ASN A 495 3.74 23.32 30.16
N VAL A 496 2.64 22.73 30.63
CA VAL A 496 1.95 23.18 31.86
C VAL A 496 2.68 22.71 33.12
N SER A 497 3.27 21.51 33.10
CA SER A 497 3.96 20.94 34.26
C SER A 497 5.31 21.58 34.59
N ILE A 498 5.95 22.27 33.63
CA ILE A 498 7.26 22.92 33.82
C ILE A 498 7.10 24.34 34.42
N ASN A 499 6.01 25.04 34.14
CA ASN A 499 5.81 26.45 34.53
C ASN A 499 5.29 26.64 35.98
N SER A 500 5.44 25.64 36.86
CA SER A 500 4.99 25.70 38.26
C SER A 500 6.12 25.98 39.27
N SER A 501 7.27 26.51 38.83
CA SER A 501 8.38 26.86 39.72
C SER A 501 9.17 28.09 39.25
N HIS A 502 9.45 28.96 40.23
CA HIS A 502 10.30 30.17 40.18
C HIS A 502 9.74 31.40 39.43
N LEU A 503 9.72 32.52 40.17
CA LEU A 503 9.68 33.88 39.63
C LEU A 503 11.13 34.33 39.41
N GLU A 504 11.45 34.92 38.26
CA GLU A 504 12.23 36.18 38.19
C GLU A 504 12.22 36.77 36.77
N ASP A 505 12.79 37.96 36.63
CA ASP A 505 12.65 38.85 35.47
C ASP A 505 13.55 38.46 34.28
N GLY A 506 13.10 38.73 33.04
CA GLY A 506 13.83 38.40 31.82
C GLY A 506 13.01 38.49 30.54
N ASP A 507 13.37 39.43 29.65
CA ASP A 507 12.74 39.60 28.32
C ASP A 507 12.97 38.40 27.40
N VAL A 508 11.88 37.72 27.04
CA VAL A 508 11.84 36.74 25.93
C VAL A 508 10.60 36.99 25.06
N SER A 509 10.61 38.09 24.31
CA SER A 509 9.73 38.21 23.15
C SER A 509 9.98 37.09 22.12
N LEU A 510 8.94 36.71 21.35
CA LEU A 510 8.91 35.68 20.29
C LEU A 510 8.74 34.20 20.72
N THR A 511 7.51 33.79 21.07
CA THR A 511 6.79 32.66 20.40
C THR A 511 5.34 32.51 20.91
N SER A 512 4.49 33.52 20.66
CA SER A 512 3.07 33.52 21.05
C SER A 512 2.17 32.63 20.17
N ALA A 513 2.51 31.35 20.02
CA ALA A 513 1.67 30.35 19.38
C ALA A 513 0.54 29.92 20.34
N SER A 514 -0.60 30.60 20.29
CA SER A 514 -1.80 30.18 21.04
C SER A 514 -2.22 28.76 20.63
N PRO A 515 -2.68 27.90 21.57
CA PRO A 515 -3.07 26.51 21.27
C PRO A 515 -4.09 26.38 20.13
N SER A 516 -4.95 27.39 19.98
CA SER A 516 -5.97 27.51 18.93
C SER A 516 -5.43 27.58 17.49
N ASP A 517 -4.16 27.95 17.27
CA ASP A 517 -3.57 28.09 15.92
C ASP A 517 -2.91 26.79 15.41
N ILE A 518 -3.07 25.68 16.15
CA ILE A 518 -2.42 24.38 15.90
C ILE A 518 -3.44 23.26 15.60
N HIS A 519 -4.64 23.31 16.19
CA HIS A 519 -5.68 22.29 16.03
C HIS A 519 -6.92 22.86 15.32
N MET A 520 -7.09 22.53 14.03
CA MET A 520 -8.22 22.98 13.23
C MET A 520 -9.15 21.80 12.94
N GLU A 521 -10.35 21.85 13.51
CA GLU A 521 -11.43 20.91 13.24
C GLU A 521 -12.78 21.62 13.22
N GLY A 522 -13.78 20.98 12.61
CA GLY A 522 -15.16 21.40 12.69
C GLY A 522 -15.97 21.09 11.43
N TRP A 523 -17.21 21.57 11.43
CA TRP A 523 -18.15 21.31 10.37
C TRP A 523 -17.90 22.14 9.11
N LEU A 524 -17.87 21.48 7.96
CA LEU A 524 -17.92 22.05 6.62
C LEU A 524 -19.01 21.33 5.81
N ALA A 525 -19.34 21.82 4.63
CA ALA A 525 -20.21 21.09 3.71
C ALA A 525 -19.63 20.99 2.30
N VAL A 526 -19.72 19.79 1.72
CA VAL A 526 -19.28 19.44 0.37
C VAL A 526 -20.48 19.35 -0.60
N PRO A 527 -20.33 19.61 -1.90
CA PRO A 527 -21.39 19.40 -2.88
C PRO A 527 -21.82 17.94 -2.98
N ASN A 528 -23.12 17.65 -2.87
CA ASN A 528 -23.66 16.31 -3.04
C ASN A 528 -23.78 15.93 -4.54
N LYS A 529 -22.83 15.12 -5.03
CA LYS A 529 -22.79 14.63 -6.42
C LYS A 529 -24.01 13.81 -6.85
N GLN A 530 -24.72 13.14 -5.92
CA GLN A 530 -25.80 12.21 -6.29
C GLN A 530 -27.10 12.89 -6.74
N ASN A 531 -27.27 14.21 -6.55
CA ASN A 531 -28.54 14.91 -6.82
C ASN A 531 -28.37 16.21 -7.62
N ILE A 532 -27.69 16.12 -8.77
CA ILE A 532 -27.32 17.26 -9.65
C ILE A 532 -28.50 18.17 -10.05
N LYS A 533 -29.74 17.66 -10.03
CA LYS A 533 -30.95 18.46 -10.34
C LYS A 533 -31.39 19.40 -9.19
N LYS A 534 -30.85 19.25 -7.98
CA LYS A 534 -31.12 20.14 -6.84
C LYS A 534 -29.91 20.15 -5.90
N TYR A 535 -28.95 21.04 -6.18
CA TYR A 535 -27.67 21.18 -5.48
C TYR A 535 -27.83 21.19 -3.95
N GLY A 536 -27.58 20.04 -3.33
CA GLY A 536 -27.54 19.89 -1.88
C GLY A 536 -26.11 19.96 -1.36
N TRP A 537 -25.91 20.59 -0.21
CA TRP A 537 -24.66 20.55 0.53
C TRP A 537 -24.72 19.37 1.53
N LYS A 538 -23.83 18.38 1.40
CA LYS A 538 -23.64 17.29 2.37
C LYS A 538 -22.73 17.81 3.48
N LYS A 539 -23.27 17.96 4.70
CA LYS A 539 -22.50 18.40 5.88
C LYS A 539 -21.55 17.27 6.32
N GLN A 540 -20.30 17.59 6.61
CA GLN A 540 -19.27 16.65 7.06
C GLN A 540 -18.41 17.29 8.16
N TYR A 541 -17.89 16.45 9.07
CA TYR A 541 -16.97 16.89 10.12
C TYR A 541 -15.54 16.76 9.61
N VAL A 542 -14.75 17.83 9.67
CA VAL A 542 -13.43 17.90 9.03
C VAL A 542 -12.34 18.16 10.06
N VAL A 543 -11.24 17.43 9.99
CA VAL A 543 -10.09 17.51 10.92
C VAL A 543 -8.80 17.70 10.12
N VAL A 544 -7.92 18.62 10.54
CA VAL A 544 -6.65 18.93 9.83
C VAL A 544 -5.45 18.55 10.69
N SER A 545 -4.90 17.34 10.46
CA SER A 545 -3.64 16.88 11.07
C SER A 545 -2.42 17.63 10.48
N SER A 546 -1.20 17.27 10.85
CA SER A 546 0.02 17.87 10.28
C SER A 546 0.27 17.48 8.82
N LYS A 547 -0.24 16.32 8.38
CA LYS A 547 -0.05 15.76 7.03
C LYS A 547 -1.34 15.59 6.21
N LYS A 548 -2.52 15.47 6.83
CA LYS A 548 -3.78 15.07 6.18
C LYS A 548 -4.94 16.01 6.53
N VAL A 549 -5.94 16.08 5.66
CA VAL A 549 -7.28 16.60 5.93
C VAL A 549 -8.27 15.44 5.86
N LEU A 550 -8.96 15.18 6.97
CA LEU A 550 -9.81 14.01 7.18
C LEU A 550 -11.28 14.45 7.22
N PHE A 551 -12.14 13.80 6.44
CA PHE A 551 -13.56 14.13 6.33
C PHE A 551 -14.41 12.96 6.83
N TYR A 552 -15.27 13.19 7.82
CA TYR A 552 -16.18 12.21 8.44
C TYR A 552 -17.64 12.58 8.14
N ASN A 553 -18.56 11.60 8.09
CA ASN A 553 -19.98 11.91 7.90
C ASN A 553 -20.60 12.51 9.17
N SER A 554 -20.15 12.07 10.35
CA SER A 554 -20.55 12.63 11.65
C SER A 554 -19.37 12.86 12.59
N GLU A 555 -19.58 13.74 13.58
CA GLU A 555 -18.67 13.99 14.70
C GLU A 555 -18.50 12.75 15.60
N ALA A 556 -19.52 11.89 15.66
CA ALA A 556 -19.46 10.60 16.36
C ALA A 556 -18.62 9.55 15.60
N ASP A 557 -18.53 9.61 14.27
CA ASP A 557 -17.66 8.72 13.48
C ASP A 557 -16.19 8.94 13.90
N ARG A 558 -15.78 10.21 14.00
CA ARG A 558 -14.47 10.63 14.51
C ARG A 558 -14.23 10.16 15.94
N GLN A 559 -15.26 10.20 16.79
CA GLN A 559 -15.13 9.91 18.21
C GLN A 559 -15.16 8.41 18.54
N ASN A 560 -15.76 7.60 17.66
CA ASN A 560 -15.75 6.13 17.70
C ASN A 560 -14.61 5.51 16.87
N VAL A 561 -13.66 6.32 16.39
CA VAL A 561 -12.54 5.94 15.50
C VAL A 561 -12.99 5.09 14.29
N SER A 562 -14.08 5.51 13.65
CA SER A 562 -14.50 4.97 12.36
C SER A 562 -13.73 5.63 11.22
N ASP A 563 -13.49 4.89 10.12
CA ASP A 563 -12.69 5.36 9.00
C ASP A 563 -13.15 6.73 8.47
N PRO A 564 -12.24 7.63 8.04
CA PRO A 564 -12.63 8.78 7.23
C PRO A 564 -13.38 8.34 5.97
N VAL A 565 -14.20 9.24 5.42
CA VAL A 565 -14.94 9.06 4.16
C VAL A 565 -14.08 9.49 2.97
N LEU A 566 -13.33 10.56 3.19
CA LEU A 566 -12.36 11.15 2.28
C LEU A 566 -11.13 11.58 3.10
N VAL A 567 -9.94 11.29 2.59
CA VAL A 567 -8.65 11.79 3.09
C VAL A 567 -7.99 12.58 1.96
N LEU A 568 -7.48 13.77 2.27
CA LEU A 568 -6.63 14.56 1.39
C LEU A 568 -5.26 14.80 2.01
N ASP A 569 -4.20 14.48 1.29
CA ASP A 569 -2.82 14.74 1.75
C ASP A 569 -2.49 16.23 1.62
N ILE A 570 -2.04 16.87 2.70
CA ILE A 570 -1.70 18.31 2.74
C ILE A 570 -0.56 18.62 1.77
N GLU A 571 0.34 17.66 1.55
CA GLU A 571 1.45 17.76 0.60
C GLU A 571 0.97 17.65 -0.87
N SER A 572 -0.27 17.20 -1.10
CA SER A 572 -0.94 17.19 -2.41
C SER A 572 -1.82 18.43 -2.69
N LEU A 573 -2.02 19.32 -1.70
CA LEU A 573 -2.85 20.52 -1.83
C LEU A 573 -2.08 21.64 -2.54
N PHE A 574 -2.44 21.94 -3.79
CA PHE A 574 -1.80 22.98 -4.59
C PHE A 574 -2.12 24.40 -4.10
N HIS A 575 -3.40 24.68 -3.81
CA HIS A 575 -3.81 25.96 -3.22
C HIS A 575 -5.20 25.89 -2.56
N VAL A 576 -5.48 26.88 -1.69
CA VAL A 576 -6.81 27.13 -1.10
C VAL A 576 -7.14 28.62 -1.25
N ARG A 577 -8.32 28.96 -1.78
CA ARG A 577 -8.72 30.35 -2.04
C ARG A 577 -10.23 30.59 -1.81
N PRO A 578 -10.66 31.83 -1.52
CA PRO A 578 -12.08 32.18 -1.60
C PRO A 578 -12.58 32.07 -3.06
N VAL A 579 -13.86 31.77 -3.23
CA VAL A 579 -14.50 31.73 -4.55
C VAL A 579 -15.12 33.07 -4.95
N THR A 580 -15.33 33.23 -6.25
CA THR A 580 -16.02 34.34 -6.89
C THR A 580 -17.36 33.89 -7.49
N GLN A 581 -18.18 34.85 -7.92
CA GLN A 581 -19.43 34.56 -8.63
C GLN A 581 -19.23 33.75 -9.94
N GLY A 582 -18.04 33.83 -10.55
CA GLY A 582 -17.70 33.03 -11.74
C GLY A 582 -17.42 31.56 -11.42
N ASP A 583 -16.76 31.29 -10.30
CA ASP A 583 -16.45 29.93 -9.82
C ASP A 583 -17.73 29.17 -9.41
N VAL A 584 -18.73 29.88 -8.86
CA VAL A 584 -19.96 29.28 -8.32
C VAL A 584 -21.23 29.94 -8.88
N TYR A 585 -21.37 29.97 -10.21
CA TYR A 585 -22.45 30.68 -10.94
C TYR A 585 -23.91 30.29 -10.59
N ARG A 586 -24.14 29.23 -9.81
CA ARG A 586 -25.47 28.81 -9.32
C ARG A 586 -25.65 28.90 -7.80
N ALA A 587 -24.63 29.34 -7.05
CA ALA A 587 -24.75 29.52 -5.60
C ALA A 587 -25.48 30.83 -5.28
N ASP A 588 -26.30 30.83 -4.22
CA ASP A 588 -26.92 32.05 -3.70
C ASP A 588 -25.84 33.04 -3.26
N SER A 589 -26.05 34.33 -3.57
CA SER A 589 -25.07 35.40 -3.28
C SER A 589 -24.73 35.58 -1.80
N LYS A 590 -25.56 35.03 -0.90
CA LYS A 590 -25.35 34.97 0.55
C LYS A 590 -24.30 33.91 0.97
N ASP A 591 -24.14 32.86 0.16
CA ASP A 591 -23.26 31.73 0.46
C ASP A 591 -21.89 31.86 -0.21
N ILE A 592 -21.77 32.62 -1.30
CA ILE A 592 -20.48 32.86 -1.99
C ILE A 592 -19.38 33.35 -1.01
N PRO A 593 -19.62 34.31 -0.07
CA PRO A 593 -18.63 34.73 0.92
C PRO A 593 -18.24 33.67 1.96
N ARG A 594 -18.97 32.54 2.00
CA ARG A 594 -18.79 31.41 2.92
C ARG A 594 -18.15 30.19 2.24
N ILE A 595 -18.06 30.19 0.91
CA ILE A 595 -17.49 29.09 0.12
C ILE A 595 -15.99 29.36 -0.14
N PHE A 596 -15.19 28.30 -0.18
CA PHE A 596 -13.81 28.33 -0.63
C PHE A 596 -13.49 27.13 -1.52
N GLN A 597 -12.51 27.29 -2.43
CA GLN A 597 -12.01 26.23 -3.32
C GLN A 597 -10.70 25.68 -2.76
N VAL A 598 -10.57 24.36 -2.79
CA VAL A 598 -9.32 23.62 -2.57
C VAL A 598 -8.96 22.94 -3.90
N LEU A 599 -7.73 23.13 -4.39
CA LEU A 599 -7.21 22.41 -5.55
C LEU A 599 -6.12 21.43 -5.09
N TYR A 600 -6.19 20.17 -5.50
CA TYR A 600 -5.32 19.09 -5.03
C TYR A 600 -5.05 18.03 -6.10
N ALA A 601 -3.99 17.23 -5.91
CA ALA A 601 -3.63 16.13 -6.81
C ALA A 601 -4.48 14.87 -6.55
N THR A 602 -4.91 14.16 -7.60
CA THR A 602 -5.74 12.95 -7.46
C THR A 602 -5.07 11.78 -6.76
N GLU A 603 -3.73 11.75 -6.75
CA GLU A 603 -2.94 10.74 -6.04
C GLU A 603 -3.02 10.87 -4.51
N GLY A 604 -3.24 12.09 -4.01
CA GLY A 604 -3.39 12.39 -2.58
C GLY A 604 -4.85 12.31 -2.11
N GLU A 605 -5.74 11.65 -2.87
CA GLU A 605 -7.16 11.52 -2.57
C GLU A 605 -7.54 10.06 -2.27
N ASN A 606 -7.77 9.75 -0.99
CA ASN A 606 -8.25 8.43 -0.58
C ASN A 606 -9.77 8.49 -0.29
N ARG A 607 -10.58 7.62 -0.90
CA ARG A 607 -12.05 7.56 -0.73
C ARG A 607 -12.52 6.16 -0.32
N ARG A 608 -13.54 6.08 0.55
CA ARG A 608 -14.17 4.80 0.91
C ARG A 608 -14.75 4.11 -0.35
N PRO A 609 -14.57 2.78 -0.52
CA PRO A 609 -15.02 2.05 -1.71
C PRO A 609 -16.49 2.28 -2.11
N GLU A 610 -17.39 2.44 -1.14
CA GLU A 610 -18.84 2.60 -1.36
C GLU A 610 -19.22 3.88 -2.15
N GLU A 611 -18.39 4.94 -2.14
CA GLU A 611 -18.61 6.17 -2.93
C GLU A 611 -17.75 6.25 -4.21
N ILE A 612 -17.08 5.16 -4.63
CA ILE A 612 -16.27 5.12 -5.88
C ILE A 612 -17.14 4.88 -7.14
N GLY A 613 -18.39 4.44 -6.97
CA GLY A 613 -19.35 4.27 -8.06
C GLY A 613 -19.64 5.58 -8.82
N HIS A 614 -19.41 5.58 -10.14
CA HIS A 614 -19.58 6.72 -11.07
C HIS A 614 -18.63 7.92 -10.88
N ASP A 615 -17.34 7.74 -11.18
CA ASP A 615 -16.53 8.84 -11.74
C ASP A 615 -15.43 8.38 -12.73
N MET A 616 -15.80 7.55 -13.70
CA MET A 616 -14.97 7.15 -14.85
C MET A 616 -15.69 7.47 -16.18
N SER A 617 -16.11 8.73 -16.36
CA SER A 617 -16.49 9.20 -17.69
C SER A 617 -15.24 9.38 -18.55
N ALA A 618 -15.05 8.51 -19.53
CA ALA A 618 -13.96 8.62 -20.52
C ALA A 618 -14.17 9.85 -21.41
N GLN A 619 -13.74 11.02 -20.94
CA GLN A 619 -13.87 12.29 -21.66
C GLN A 619 -12.82 12.42 -22.76
N ASP A 620 -13.18 11.82 -23.89
CA ASP A 620 -12.94 12.21 -25.28
C ASP A 620 -11.54 12.69 -25.70
N LYS A 621 -11.03 12.13 -26.80
CA LYS A 621 -9.72 12.47 -27.39
C LYS A 621 -9.80 13.75 -28.22
N SER A 622 -10.15 14.86 -27.56
CA SER A 622 -9.93 16.21 -28.07
C SER A 622 -8.43 16.43 -28.36
N ALA A 623 -8.12 17.27 -29.35
CA ALA A 623 -6.74 17.60 -29.68
C ALA A 623 -6.06 18.31 -28.50
N VAL A 624 -5.06 17.65 -27.92
CA VAL A 624 -4.24 18.16 -26.81
C VAL A 624 -3.00 18.85 -27.37
N GLU A 625 -2.76 20.09 -26.94
CA GLU A 625 -1.62 20.89 -27.33
C GLU A 625 -0.68 21.04 -26.12
N MET A 626 0.61 20.71 -26.29
CA MET A 626 1.55 20.57 -25.18
C MET A 626 2.60 21.70 -25.20
N HIS A 627 2.64 22.52 -24.15
CA HIS A 627 3.54 23.68 -24.09
C HIS A 627 4.11 23.90 -22.67
N LYS A 628 5.44 23.90 -22.51
CA LYS A 628 6.14 24.09 -21.21
C LYS A 628 5.60 23.20 -20.06
N GLY A 629 5.18 21.97 -20.37
CA GLY A 629 4.58 21.02 -19.41
C GLY A 629 3.09 21.25 -19.11
N HIS A 630 2.44 22.24 -19.73
CA HIS A 630 1.00 22.42 -19.70
C HIS A 630 0.32 21.58 -20.79
N GLU A 631 -0.68 20.80 -20.38
CA GLU A 631 -1.57 20.05 -21.26
C GLU A 631 -2.79 20.90 -21.61
N PHE A 632 -2.69 21.70 -22.68
CA PHE A 632 -3.77 22.59 -23.10
C PHE A 632 -4.83 21.85 -23.94
N VAL A 633 -6.10 22.13 -23.66
CA VAL A 633 -7.25 21.74 -24.50
C VAL A 633 -8.01 22.98 -24.98
N PRO A 634 -8.47 23.02 -26.25
CA PRO A 634 -9.33 24.09 -26.75
C PRO A 634 -10.70 24.13 -26.07
N ILE A 635 -11.06 25.29 -25.49
CA ILE A 635 -12.34 25.52 -24.79
C ILE A 635 -12.94 26.87 -25.23
N HIS A 636 -14.27 26.95 -25.24
CA HIS A 636 -15.03 28.12 -25.68
C HIS A 636 -15.91 28.69 -24.54
N TYR A 637 -15.45 29.77 -23.89
CA TYR A 637 -16.14 30.35 -22.74
C TYR A 637 -17.34 31.21 -23.16
N ARG A 638 -18.56 30.79 -22.81
CA ARG A 638 -19.78 31.60 -22.99
C ARG A 638 -20.17 32.43 -21.75
N THR A 639 -19.41 32.29 -20.68
CA THR A 639 -19.55 32.95 -19.37
C THR A 639 -18.34 33.86 -19.09
N PRO A 640 -18.46 34.91 -18.26
CA PRO A 640 -17.35 35.80 -17.92
C PRO A 640 -16.07 35.08 -17.49
N THR A 641 -15.00 35.20 -18.28
CA THR A 641 -13.69 34.57 -18.05
C THR A 641 -12.58 35.35 -18.77
N THR A 642 -11.43 35.56 -18.13
CA THR A 642 -10.28 36.31 -18.67
C THR A 642 -9.10 35.40 -19.00
N CYS A 643 -8.19 35.88 -19.87
CA CYS A 643 -6.90 35.24 -20.09
C CYS A 643 -5.93 35.61 -18.97
N ASP A 644 -5.27 34.63 -18.37
CA ASP A 644 -4.30 34.81 -17.28
C ASP A 644 -3.02 35.54 -17.73
N SER A 645 -2.75 35.58 -19.04
CA SER A 645 -1.58 36.25 -19.62
C SER A 645 -1.86 37.72 -19.93
N CYS A 646 -2.87 38.02 -20.75
CA CYS A 646 -3.14 39.39 -21.22
C CYS A 646 -4.31 40.09 -20.52
N ASN A 647 -4.99 39.43 -19.58
CA ASN A 647 -6.16 39.91 -18.83
C ASN A 647 -7.39 40.34 -19.69
N LYS A 648 -7.34 40.15 -21.01
CA LYS A 648 -8.49 40.37 -21.91
C LYS A 648 -9.52 39.24 -21.76
N PRO A 649 -10.82 39.48 -22.05
CA PRO A 649 -11.84 38.43 -22.02
C PRO A 649 -11.53 37.31 -23.02
N VAL A 650 -11.57 36.05 -22.56
CA VAL A 650 -11.56 34.82 -23.40
C VAL A 650 -12.99 34.34 -23.72
N TRP A 651 -13.99 35.19 -23.49
CA TRP A 651 -15.40 34.81 -23.48
C TRP A 651 -16.27 35.73 -24.32
N HIS A 652 -17.37 35.16 -24.85
CA HIS A 652 -18.47 35.90 -25.45
C HIS A 652 -19.69 34.98 -25.59
N MET A 653 -20.92 35.46 -25.38
CA MET A 653 -22.12 34.59 -25.37
C MET A 653 -22.38 33.90 -26.72
N LEU A 654 -22.34 34.65 -27.83
CA LEU A 654 -22.60 34.15 -29.20
C LEU A 654 -21.35 33.55 -29.87
N HIS A 655 -20.31 34.36 -30.08
CA HIS A 655 -19.05 33.96 -30.73
C HIS A 655 -17.86 34.04 -29.75
N PRO A 656 -17.72 33.06 -28.82
CA PRO A 656 -16.59 33.00 -27.89
C PRO A 656 -15.25 32.95 -28.66
N PRO A 657 -14.23 33.73 -28.26
CA PRO A 657 -12.88 33.59 -28.78
C PRO A 657 -12.34 32.16 -28.61
N GLN A 658 -11.41 31.74 -29.46
CA GLN A 658 -10.69 30.49 -29.24
C GLN A 658 -9.79 30.65 -28.01
N ALA A 659 -9.99 29.77 -27.03
CA ALA A 659 -9.20 29.75 -25.81
C ALA A 659 -8.66 28.35 -25.53
N LEU A 660 -7.62 28.30 -24.72
CA LEU A 660 -6.96 27.10 -24.23
C LEU A 660 -7.09 27.07 -22.70
N GLU A 661 -7.38 25.90 -22.14
CA GLU A 661 -7.28 25.64 -20.70
C GLU A 661 -6.30 24.51 -20.44
N CYS A 662 -5.39 24.67 -19.48
CA CYS A 662 -4.49 23.59 -19.07
C CYS A 662 -5.25 22.59 -18.18
N ARG A 663 -5.37 21.33 -18.61
CA ARG A 663 -6.00 20.24 -17.84
C ARG A 663 -5.37 19.96 -16.46
N ARG A 664 -4.12 20.39 -16.25
CA ARG A 664 -3.33 20.10 -15.04
C ARG A 664 -3.38 21.22 -13.99
N CYS A 665 -3.50 22.48 -14.43
CA CYS A 665 -3.43 23.64 -13.54
C CYS A 665 -4.50 24.71 -13.80
N HIS A 666 -5.44 24.45 -14.71
CA HIS A 666 -6.57 25.32 -15.06
C HIS A 666 -6.23 26.74 -15.52
N THR A 667 -4.98 27.00 -15.92
CA THR A 667 -4.54 28.26 -16.55
C THR A 667 -5.21 28.45 -17.91
N LYS A 668 -5.70 29.67 -18.17
CA LYS A 668 -6.58 30.02 -19.30
C LYS A 668 -5.92 31.06 -20.21
N ALA A 669 -5.83 30.78 -21.51
CA ALA A 669 -5.23 31.68 -22.50
C ALA A 669 -6.07 31.79 -23.77
N HIS A 670 -5.94 32.87 -24.54
CA HIS A 670 -6.37 32.87 -25.95
C HIS A 670 -5.48 31.94 -26.76
N LYS A 671 -6.04 31.21 -27.73
CA LYS A 671 -5.23 30.33 -28.60
C LYS A 671 -4.17 31.12 -29.39
N ASP A 672 -4.55 32.32 -29.84
CA ASP A 672 -3.67 33.36 -30.41
C ASP A 672 -2.27 33.44 -29.79
N HIS A 673 -2.15 33.30 -28.46
CA HIS A 673 -0.87 33.42 -27.78
C HIS A 673 0.07 32.22 -28.05
N LEU A 674 -0.49 31.02 -28.15
CA LEU A 674 0.26 29.81 -28.50
C LEU A 674 0.57 29.78 -29.99
N ASP A 675 -0.41 30.09 -30.85
CA ASP A 675 -0.26 30.11 -32.31
C ASP A 675 0.80 31.13 -32.79
N LYS A 676 1.06 32.19 -32.00
CA LYS A 676 2.09 33.21 -32.26
C LYS A 676 3.43 32.95 -31.57
N ASN A 677 3.56 31.87 -30.79
CA ASN A 677 4.72 31.60 -29.92
C ASN A 677 5.08 32.78 -28.98
N GLU A 678 4.07 33.49 -28.47
CA GLU A 678 4.28 34.53 -27.44
C GLU A 678 4.67 33.86 -26.10
N GLU A 679 5.49 34.49 -25.27
CA GLU A 679 5.81 33.97 -23.93
C GLU A 679 4.66 34.25 -22.94
N PHE A 680 3.52 33.60 -23.19
CA PHE A 680 2.26 33.87 -22.48
C PHE A 680 2.12 33.13 -21.15
N VAL A 681 2.88 32.04 -20.96
CA VAL A 681 2.85 31.19 -19.77
C VAL A 681 4.26 30.72 -19.38
N GLY A 682 4.47 30.48 -18.08
CA GLY A 682 5.69 29.87 -17.56
C GLY A 682 5.72 28.35 -17.73
N TYR A 683 6.54 27.66 -16.94
CA TYR A 683 6.46 26.20 -16.80
C TYR A 683 5.28 25.79 -15.93
N CYS A 684 4.66 24.65 -16.25
CA CYS A 684 3.54 24.14 -15.47
C CYS A 684 3.98 23.80 -14.04
N LYS A 685 3.25 24.33 -13.07
CA LYS A 685 3.49 24.08 -11.63
C LYS A 685 3.00 22.69 -11.18
N VAL A 686 2.30 21.98 -12.05
CA VAL A 686 1.78 20.62 -11.85
C VAL A 686 2.50 19.71 -12.85
N ASN A 687 3.82 19.59 -12.70
CA ASN A 687 4.71 18.91 -13.64
C ASN A 687 5.64 17.91 -12.95
N TYR A 688 5.07 16.78 -12.53
CA TYR A 688 5.76 15.51 -12.52
C TYR A 688 4.78 14.39 -12.89
N ASP A 689 5.28 13.38 -13.61
CA ASP A 689 4.52 12.29 -14.24
C ASP A 689 3.39 12.74 -15.22
N GLN A 690 2.91 11.81 -16.06
CA GLN A 690 1.81 12.03 -17.01
C GLN A 690 0.45 11.62 -16.43
N ASN A 691 0.42 10.97 -15.26
CA ASN A 691 -0.79 10.42 -14.65
C ASN A 691 -1.45 11.32 -13.60
N ILE A 692 -0.80 12.38 -13.11
CA ILE A 692 -1.35 13.23 -12.05
C ILE A 692 -2.39 14.20 -12.63
N GLN A 693 -3.66 13.94 -12.31
CA GLN A 693 -4.75 14.88 -12.55
C GLN A 693 -4.92 15.79 -11.33
N ALA A 694 -5.42 17.01 -11.55
CA ALA A 694 -5.83 17.90 -10.46
C ALA A 694 -7.36 17.83 -10.30
N LYS A 695 -7.84 17.86 -9.05
CA LYS A 695 -9.26 18.03 -8.72
C LYS A 695 -9.47 19.32 -7.93
N GLU A 696 -10.59 19.96 -8.20
CA GLU A 696 -11.15 21.00 -7.34
C GLU A 696 -12.19 20.41 -6.38
N MET A 697 -12.27 20.97 -5.18
CA MET A 697 -13.37 20.77 -4.26
C MET A 697 -13.82 22.11 -3.69
N LEU A 698 -15.12 22.34 -3.70
CA LEU A 698 -15.78 23.46 -3.04
C LEU A 698 -16.13 23.07 -1.61
N LEU A 699 -15.88 23.95 -0.66
CA LEU A 699 -16.21 23.78 0.75
C LEU A 699 -16.98 24.99 1.27
N LEU A 700 -18.17 24.76 1.83
CA LEU A 700 -19.00 25.77 2.47
C LEU A 700 -18.77 25.75 3.99
N ALA A 701 -18.40 26.90 4.57
CA ALA A 701 -18.31 27.09 6.02
C ALA A 701 -19.60 27.69 6.60
N ASP A 702 -19.81 27.60 7.93
CA ASP A 702 -21.00 28.19 8.57
C ASP A 702 -21.07 29.72 8.38
N THR A 703 -19.94 30.44 8.39
CA THR A 703 -19.87 31.89 8.21
C THR A 703 -18.65 32.31 7.38
N SER A 704 -18.63 33.56 6.91
CA SER A 704 -17.51 34.18 6.18
C SER A 704 -16.23 34.32 7.03
N GLU A 705 -16.36 34.33 8.35
CA GLU A 705 -15.26 34.46 9.30
C GLU A 705 -14.62 33.08 9.48
N LYS A 706 -15.44 32.02 9.63
CA LYS A 706 -14.96 30.64 9.57
C LYS A 706 -14.27 30.35 8.24
N GLN A 707 -14.84 30.78 7.11
CA GLN A 707 -14.23 30.59 5.79
C GLN A 707 -12.81 31.18 5.71
N LYS A 708 -12.62 32.43 6.18
CA LYS A 708 -11.29 33.06 6.26
C LYS A 708 -10.33 32.28 7.16
N VAL A 709 -10.79 31.81 8.31
CA VAL A 709 -9.99 31.00 9.27
C VAL A 709 -9.55 29.67 8.65
N TRP A 710 -10.46 28.96 7.96
CA TRP A 710 -10.15 27.72 7.22
C TRP A 710 -9.12 27.95 6.12
N ILE A 711 -9.32 28.97 5.26
CA ILE A 711 -8.36 29.34 4.20
C ILE A 711 -7.00 29.68 4.82
N GLN A 712 -6.97 30.52 5.86
CA GLN A 712 -5.73 30.96 6.49
C GLN A 712 -4.94 29.81 7.11
N HIS A 713 -5.60 28.89 7.83
CA HIS A 713 -4.92 27.74 8.44
C HIS A 713 -4.44 26.70 7.41
N LEU A 714 -5.26 26.38 6.40
CA LEU A 714 -4.84 25.47 5.32
C LEU A 714 -3.70 26.08 4.49
N SER A 715 -3.80 27.37 4.12
CA SER A 715 -2.72 28.08 3.42
C SER A 715 -1.45 28.16 4.27
N LYS A 716 -1.53 28.38 5.60
CA LYS A 716 -0.37 28.31 6.51
C LYS A 716 0.31 26.94 6.43
N LYS A 717 -0.44 25.82 6.42
CA LYS A 717 0.12 24.47 6.36
C LYS A 717 0.76 24.16 4.99
N ILE A 718 0.11 24.53 3.89
CA ILE A 718 0.68 24.41 2.52
C ILE A 718 1.98 25.22 2.40
N SER A 719 1.99 26.49 2.83
CA SER A 719 3.19 27.33 2.77
C SER A 719 4.30 26.92 3.73
N ARG A 720 4.01 26.22 4.83
CA ARG A 720 5.04 25.73 5.79
C ARG A 720 5.87 24.55 5.27
N LYS A 721 5.45 23.89 4.19
CA LYS A 721 6.16 22.76 3.56
C LYS A 721 6.35 22.92 2.03
N GLY A 722 6.21 24.14 1.50
CA GLY A 722 6.34 24.42 0.07
C GLY A 722 7.73 24.92 -0.35
N PHE A 723 8.49 24.05 -1.04
CA PHE A 723 9.58 24.36 -1.99
C PHE A 723 10.51 25.55 -1.70
N ALA A 724 11.71 25.25 -1.20
CA ALA A 724 12.85 26.16 -1.34
C ALA A 724 13.24 26.32 -2.83
N SER A 725 13.20 27.55 -3.34
CA SER A 725 13.47 27.84 -4.75
C SER A 725 14.96 27.76 -5.09
N SER A 726 15.45 26.57 -5.43
CA SER A 726 16.73 26.42 -6.15
C SER A 726 16.56 26.87 -7.60
N GLY A 727 16.56 28.19 -7.81
CA GLY A 727 16.30 28.82 -9.10
C GLY A 727 16.51 30.34 -9.01
N THR A 728 17.54 30.84 -9.68
CA THR A 728 17.98 32.24 -9.59
C THR A 728 17.04 33.19 -10.34
N ALA A 729 16.18 33.89 -9.61
CA ALA A 729 15.48 35.09 -10.07
C ALA A 729 15.49 36.15 -8.95
N GLY A 730 16.24 37.23 -9.13
CA GLY A 730 16.38 38.29 -8.11
C GLY A 730 15.13 39.18 -8.02
N PRO A 731 14.85 39.78 -6.85
CA PRO A 731 13.70 40.67 -6.69
C PRO A 731 13.89 41.98 -7.46
N THR A 732 12.97 42.28 -8.38
CA THR A 732 12.92 43.57 -9.08
C THR A 732 12.56 44.70 -8.10
N ARG A 733 13.57 45.48 -7.68
CA ARG A 733 13.39 46.66 -6.81
C ARG A 733 13.79 47.93 -7.54
N ASN A 734 12.95 48.96 -7.47
CA ASN A 734 13.07 50.18 -8.27
C ASN A 734 14.32 51.04 -7.93
N THR A 735 14.97 51.51 -9.00
CA THR A 735 15.56 52.86 -9.17
C THR A 735 16.66 53.36 -8.22
N ARG A 736 17.93 53.28 -8.69
CA ARG A 736 19.03 54.30 -8.68
C ARG A 736 20.31 53.62 -9.19
N GLN A 737 20.84 53.94 -10.38
CA GLN A 737 21.71 55.09 -10.76
C GLN A 737 23.15 55.06 -10.18
N TYR A 738 24.14 55.00 -11.08
CA TYR A 738 25.61 55.20 -10.88
C TYR A 738 26.34 54.16 -9.98
N ALA A 739 27.61 53.75 -10.21
CA ALA A 739 28.48 53.90 -11.39
C ALA A 739 29.67 52.89 -11.43
N SER A 740 30.02 52.46 -12.65
CA SER A 740 31.35 52.27 -13.27
C SER A 740 32.59 51.70 -12.54
N PHE A 741 33.31 50.82 -13.28
CA PHE A 741 34.75 50.46 -13.23
C PHE A 741 35.34 49.73 -12.00
N GLY A 742 36.30 48.83 -12.27
CA GLY A 742 37.22 48.25 -11.26
C GLY A 742 37.69 46.82 -11.54
N ILE A 743 38.78 46.64 -12.30
CA ILE A 743 39.52 45.36 -12.38
C ILE A 743 40.92 45.60 -11.80
N GLN A 744 41.34 44.86 -10.75
CA GLN A 744 42.68 44.23 -10.63
C GLN A 744 42.96 43.52 -9.28
N ALA A 745 43.34 42.24 -9.39
CA ALA A 745 44.57 41.60 -8.89
C ALA A 745 45.02 41.58 -7.40
N ARG A 746 45.45 40.35 -7.01
CA ARG A 746 46.61 39.95 -6.16
C ARG A 746 46.54 39.90 -4.61
N GLN A 747 46.93 38.70 -4.11
CA GLN A 747 47.80 38.41 -2.94
C GLN A 747 47.24 38.69 -1.51
N SER A 748 47.62 37.97 -0.44
CA SER A 748 48.28 36.65 -0.28
C SER A 748 48.18 36.10 1.17
N ASN A 749 48.69 34.88 1.38
CA ASN A 749 49.25 34.31 2.62
C ASN A 749 48.36 33.69 3.74
N ALA A 750 49.05 32.80 4.48
CA ALA A 750 48.80 32.28 5.83
C ALA A 750 47.64 31.29 6.08
N ARG A 751 48.00 29.99 6.09
CA ARG A 751 47.46 29.00 7.02
C ARG A 751 48.64 28.29 7.70
N SER A 752 48.59 28.14 9.02
CA SER A 752 49.49 27.31 9.81
C SER A 752 48.81 26.02 10.25
N SER A 753 49.58 24.94 10.38
CA SER A 753 49.11 23.63 10.84
C SER A 753 49.68 23.34 12.23
N SER A 754 48.92 22.61 13.06
CA SER A 754 49.45 21.92 14.25
C SER A 754 48.67 20.63 14.51
N THR A 755 49.27 19.72 15.26
CA THR A 755 48.92 18.29 15.29
C THR A 755 48.61 17.76 16.69
N LEU A 756 47.96 16.60 16.74
CA LEU A 756 47.73 15.82 17.96
C LEU A 756 49.06 15.38 18.63
N PRO A 757 49.11 15.31 19.97
CA PRO A 757 50.08 14.51 20.72
C PRO A 757 49.41 13.28 21.38
N SER A 758 50.21 12.29 21.78
CA SER A 758 49.71 11.14 22.55
C SER A 758 50.70 10.59 23.58
N ASN A 759 50.18 10.37 24.78
CA ASN A 759 50.54 9.35 25.78
C ASN A 759 51.63 9.56 26.86
N SER A 760 51.16 9.35 28.09
CA SER A 760 51.71 8.52 29.19
C SER A 760 52.88 8.95 30.10
N ARG A 761 52.49 9.29 31.36
CA ARG A 761 53.10 8.87 32.65
C ARG A 761 54.51 9.43 33.04
N PRO A 762 54.97 9.29 34.31
CA PRO A 762 54.35 8.60 35.46
C PRO A 762 54.18 9.43 36.75
N SER A 763 53.07 9.19 37.46
CA SER A 763 53.01 8.80 38.89
C SER A 763 51.61 8.21 39.16
#